data_AF-A0A9D7MZ15-F1
#
_entry.id   AF-A0A9D7MZ15-F1
#
_cell.length_a   1.000
_cell.length_b   1.000
_cell.length_c   1.000
_cell.angle_alpha   90.00
_cell.angle_beta   90.00
_cell.angle_gamma   90.00
#
_symmetry.space_group_name_H-M   'P 1'
#
loop_
_entity.id
_entity.type
_entity.pdbx_description
1 polymer ?
#
loop_
_entity_poly.entity_id
_entity_poly.type
_entity_poly.pdbx_seq_one_letter_code
_entity_poly.pdbx_strand_id
1 'polypeptide(L)'
;MAESEGRGAPHDAREERPGEGLALRERLRELGYLQDPLARFLSQSAQGPQSLTRSYVEVGAKVGVVLGLLFFALLAAGFAAAGRFVLLDTRDLLLFHAYLLLLALPLGVLIGLLLAAFFALYARFSRRALTKVALAARKCAVIVALGTLGYLLLAWLRLRENLVGAGWYTDLAAAAVCAGSAWLVGRATFAAALYLGARRRRRDPLEIEPPKRGLYSLLALLVLLAFGFAALLLAGRPQDRLPREDFAVDRDARSVLLLGIDGLELEAVQALVREGALPHFDALLREGALCRLAEEAPKHPLRWWTGLSTGFRADRHGIAGPTHERPRGIAGSIFVPDDAIGFAEVLDHVLPLVELSSAAPFSAGLLLEKSMLEIASDASVSAATVNWWMTHPVNAALPAQQLSELAIWQSWSRAGEPAANAATPGALGALLARIGERPELPAKLSARERAVRSARALDRSAAAVGAALLDGPSPPRYLQVAFFGPNALHDALRVEDGSLVAERERVAALIAHYAELDGLLGRLRAALLRAHPEAVLCVVGAPPTLGTPEGPRIGAGGWCVFAGTGLAEEARRPRELARLDLAPTLLRLLGCPVSEEMPGQPVAELLFGVPARERISSFGPPALRPLPTVEEDRDALELMRALGYL
;
A
#
# COMPACT_ATOMS: atom_id res chain seq x y z
N MET A 1 49.89 -74.54 -9.19
CA MET A 1 49.54 -73.86 -7.91
C MET A 1 49.69 -72.37 -8.17
N ALA A 2 48.61 -71.74 -8.66
CA ALA A 2 47.65 -70.92 -7.87
C ALA A 2 48.29 -69.55 -7.50
N GLU A 3 48.07 -68.48 -8.26
CA GLU A 3 46.92 -67.53 -8.26
C GLU A 3 46.72 -66.72 -6.96
N SER A 4 46.58 -65.39 -7.14
CA SER A 4 45.91 -64.36 -6.31
C SER A 4 46.78 -63.11 -6.17
N GLU A 5 46.70 -62.16 -7.10
CA GLU A 5 45.78 -61.01 -7.15
C GLU A 5 46.26 -59.78 -6.36
N GLY A 6 46.53 -58.70 -7.09
CA GLY A 6 46.76 -57.39 -6.52
C GLY A 6 45.46 -56.69 -6.12
N ARG A 7 45.58 -55.75 -5.17
CA ARG A 7 44.67 -54.60 -5.07
C ARG A 7 45.48 -53.36 -4.73
N GLY A 8 45.36 -52.36 -5.60
CA GLY A 8 45.95 -51.05 -5.41
C GLY A 8 45.40 -50.35 -4.18
N ALA A 9 46.29 -49.73 -3.43
CA ALA A 9 45.93 -48.69 -2.47
C ALA A 9 45.74 -47.38 -3.25
N PRO A 10 44.57 -46.73 -3.15
CA PRO A 10 44.32 -45.46 -3.82
C PRO A 10 45.08 -44.33 -3.12
N HIS A 11 45.88 -43.63 -3.93
CA HIS A 11 46.23 -42.22 -3.86
C HIS A 11 45.90 -41.50 -2.52
N ASP A 12 46.94 -41.25 -1.73
CA ASP A 12 46.94 -40.46 -0.49
C ASP A 12 45.92 -39.30 -0.50
N ALA A 13 44.97 -39.40 0.43
CA ALA A 13 44.29 -38.26 1.00
C ALA A 13 45.36 -37.39 1.69
N ARG A 14 45.66 -36.22 1.11
CA ARG A 14 46.54 -35.22 1.71
C ARG A 14 45.91 -34.69 2.99
N GLU A 15 46.29 -35.27 4.13
CA GLU A 15 46.14 -34.62 5.44
C GLU A 15 47.05 -33.37 5.48
N GLU A 16 46.42 -32.20 5.55
CA GLU A 16 47.11 -30.91 5.70
C GLU A 16 47.72 -30.80 7.10
N ARG A 17 49.02 -30.48 7.20
CA ARG A 17 49.73 -30.35 8.48
C ARG A 17 49.19 -29.16 9.31
N PRO A 18 49.03 -29.30 10.64
CA PRO A 18 48.61 -28.23 11.53
C PRO A 18 49.69 -27.14 11.60
N GLY A 19 49.55 -26.10 10.77
CA GLY A 19 50.50 -24.98 10.67
C GLY A 19 50.53 -24.27 9.30
N GLU A 20 50.02 -24.92 8.25
CA GLU A 20 50.13 -24.41 6.86
C GLU A 20 49.29 -23.15 6.58
N GLY A 21 48.13 -23.00 7.22
CA GLY A 21 47.27 -21.79 7.09
C GLY A 21 47.88 -20.54 7.71
N LEU A 22 48.66 -20.71 8.79
CA LEU A 22 49.43 -19.64 9.45
C LEU A 22 50.55 -19.12 8.53
N ALA A 23 51.28 -20.02 7.88
CA ALA A 23 52.36 -19.67 6.94
C ALA A 23 51.86 -18.90 5.70
N LEU A 24 50.69 -19.26 5.14
CA LEU A 24 50.08 -18.51 4.03
C LEU A 24 49.65 -17.10 4.48
N ARG A 25 49.09 -16.99 5.68
CA ARG A 25 48.64 -15.70 6.24
C ARG A 25 49.81 -14.78 6.54
N GLU A 26 50.87 -15.29 7.14
CA GLU A 26 52.10 -14.53 7.39
C GLU A 26 52.72 -14.04 6.07
N ARG A 27 52.79 -14.91 5.06
CA ARG A 27 53.27 -14.54 3.72
C ARG A 27 52.41 -13.47 3.05
N LEU A 28 51.08 -13.56 3.14
CA LEU A 28 50.18 -12.52 2.63
C LEU A 28 50.26 -11.21 3.44
N ARG A 29 50.61 -11.27 4.72
CA ARG A 29 50.87 -10.10 5.57
C ARG A 29 52.20 -9.42 5.23
N GLU A 30 53.25 -10.21 5.01
CA GLU A 30 54.57 -9.74 4.56
C GLU A 30 54.50 -9.10 3.17
N LEU A 31 53.72 -9.68 2.26
CA LEU A 31 53.43 -9.12 0.92
C LEU A 31 52.48 -7.91 0.95
N GLY A 32 52.04 -7.46 2.12
CA GLY A 32 51.26 -6.23 2.28
C GLY A 32 49.75 -6.37 2.04
N TYR A 33 49.21 -7.57 1.81
CA TYR A 33 47.77 -7.75 1.52
C TYR A 33 46.87 -7.75 2.75
N LEU A 34 47.40 -8.09 3.93
CA LEU A 34 46.64 -8.22 5.18
C LEU A 34 46.86 -7.07 6.18
N GLN A 35 47.35 -5.92 5.72
CA GLN A 35 47.55 -4.76 6.61
C GLN A 35 46.22 -4.17 7.10
N ASP A 36 45.17 -4.36 6.30
CA ASP A 36 43.84 -3.85 6.52
C ASP A 36 42.99 -4.78 7.42
N PRO A 37 42.35 -4.30 8.50
CA PRO A 37 41.44 -5.06 9.34
C PRO A 37 40.28 -5.78 8.62
N LEU A 38 39.77 -5.31 7.47
CA LEU A 38 38.80 -6.10 6.68
C LEU A 38 39.47 -7.36 6.11
N ALA A 39 40.68 -7.21 5.56
CA ALA A 39 41.47 -8.33 5.07
C ALA A 39 41.91 -9.25 6.22
N ARG A 40 42.20 -8.70 7.41
CA ARG A 40 42.47 -9.49 8.63
C ARG A 40 41.24 -10.26 9.10
N PHE A 41 40.06 -9.65 9.13
CA PHE A 41 38.81 -10.31 9.49
C PHE A 41 38.49 -11.48 8.55
N LEU A 42 38.63 -11.26 7.23
CA LEU A 42 38.43 -12.29 6.20
C LEU A 42 39.47 -13.42 6.30
N SER A 43 40.70 -13.12 6.72
CA SER A 43 41.80 -14.09 6.87
C SER A 43 41.92 -14.74 8.26
N GLN A 44 41.22 -14.23 9.29
CA GLN A 44 41.31 -14.72 10.67
C GLN A 44 40.87 -16.19 10.83
N SER A 45 39.92 -16.60 9.99
CA SER A 45 39.35 -17.94 9.89
C SER A 45 40.33 -18.99 9.32
N ALA A 46 41.41 -18.54 8.70
CA ALA A 46 42.41 -19.39 8.06
C ALA A 46 43.37 -20.10 9.03
N GLN A 47 43.15 -19.96 10.34
CA GLN A 47 44.02 -20.54 11.37
C GLN A 47 43.61 -21.98 11.67
N GLY A 48 43.95 -22.92 10.78
CA GLY A 48 43.83 -24.36 11.03
C GLY A 48 43.94 -25.24 9.78
N PRO A 49 44.22 -26.55 9.92
CA PRO A 49 44.14 -27.51 8.82
C PRO A 49 42.67 -27.67 8.43
N GLN A 50 42.26 -27.05 7.33
CA GLN A 50 40.88 -27.04 6.87
C GLN A 50 40.83 -27.39 5.39
N SER A 51 39.88 -28.22 4.97
CA SER A 51 39.68 -28.52 3.54
C SER A 51 39.46 -27.23 2.73
N LEU A 52 39.93 -27.23 1.47
CA LEU A 52 39.73 -26.10 0.55
C LEU A 52 38.27 -25.65 0.51
N THR A 53 37.33 -26.59 0.47
CA THR A 53 35.88 -26.35 0.47
C THR A 53 35.41 -25.60 1.70
N ARG A 54 35.85 -25.99 2.90
CA ARG A 54 35.50 -25.30 4.16
C ARG A 54 35.94 -23.83 4.15
N SER A 55 37.08 -23.55 3.53
CA SER A 55 37.58 -22.18 3.44
C SER A 55 36.95 -21.33 2.35
N TYR A 56 36.45 -21.93 1.25
CA TYR A 56 35.56 -21.23 0.33
C TYR A 56 34.26 -20.82 1.04
N VAL A 57 33.67 -21.73 1.83
CA VAL A 57 32.44 -21.46 2.58
C VAL A 57 32.65 -20.36 3.63
N GLU A 58 33.72 -20.45 4.41
CA GLU A 58 33.96 -19.51 5.52
C GLU A 58 34.32 -18.10 5.05
N VAL A 59 35.13 -17.98 4.00
CA VAL A 59 35.42 -16.67 3.38
C VAL A 59 34.19 -16.11 2.69
N GLY A 60 33.44 -16.95 1.96
CA GLY A 60 32.17 -16.56 1.36
C GLY A 60 31.18 -16.03 2.39
N ALA A 61 31.01 -16.71 3.53
CA ALA A 61 30.14 -16.27 4.60
C ALA A 61 30.56 -14.92 5.20
N LYS A 62 31.85 -14.70 5.46
CA LYS A 62 32.36 -13.43 6.01
C LYS A 62 32.22 -12.26 5.04
N VAL A 63 32.51 -12.48 3.75
CA VAL A 63 32.22 -11.49 2.70
C VAL A 63 30.73 -11.18 2.69
N GLY A 64 29.92 -12.22 2.80
CA GLY A 64 28.48 -12.08 2.77
C GLY A 64 27.89 -11.33 3.97
N VAL A 65 28.44 -11.45 5.17
CA VAL A 65 28.03 -10.61 6.32
C VAL A 65 28.27 -9.13 6.02
N VAL A 66 29.42 -8.78 5.43
CA VAL A 66 29.73 -7.39 5.05
C VAL A 66 28.77 -6.90 3.96
N LEU A 67 28.51 -7.73 2.95
CA LEU A 67 27.54 -7.41 1.89
C LEU A 67 26.13 -7.24 2.46
N GLY A 68 25.72 -8.09 3.40
CA GLY A 68 24.43 -8.01 4.06
C GLY A 68 24.25 -6.73 4.87
N LEU A 69 25.27 -6.30 5.61
CA LEU A 69 25.22 -5.03 6.35
C LEU A 69 25.14 -3.81 5.42
N LEU A 70 25.86 -3.84 4.29
CA LEU A 70 25.77 -2.78 3.27
C LEU A 70 24.39 -2.76 2.61
N PHE A 71 23.86 -3.93 2.27
CA PHE A 71 22.53 -4.07 1.69
C PHE A 71 21.43 -3.60 2.67
N PHE A 72 21.55 -3.95 3.96
CA PHE A 72 20.69 -3.42 5.01
C PHE A 72 20.73 -1.88 5.06
N ALA A 73 21.91 -1.27 5.08
CA ALA A 73 22.03 0.18 5.14
C ALA A 73 21.39 0.88 3.93
N LEU A 74 21.53 0.29 2.74
CA LEU A 74 20.89 0.76 1.51
C LEU A 74 19.37 0.63 1.57
N LEU A 75 18.85 -0.53 2.01
CA LEU A 75 17.41 -0.74 2.18
C LEU A 75 16.83 0.24 3.21
N ALA A 76 17.47 0.37 4.37
CA ALA A 76 17.10 1.30 5.43
C ALA A 76 17.03 2.76 4.93
N ALA A 77 18.04 3.21 4.18
CA ALA A 77 18.05 4.55 3.59
C ALA A 77 16.96 4.74 2.53
N GLY A 78 16.71 3.73 1.69
CA GLY A 78 15.65 3.77 0.69
C GLY A 78 14.25 3.87 1.30
N PHE A 79 13.96 3.07 2.34
CA PHE A 79 12.68 3.15 3.06
C PHE A 79 12.52 4.45 3.85
N ALA A 80 13.61 4.99 4.43
CA ALA A 80 13.56 6.31 5.07
C ALA A 80 13.27 7.44 4.05
N ALA A 81 13.81 7.35 2.83
CA ALA A 81 13.53 8.28 1.75
C ALA A 81 12.11 8.14 1.19
N ALA A 82 11.55 6.93 1.20
CA ALA A 82 10.17 6.65 0.79
C ALA A 82 9.11 7.14 1.79
N GLY A 83 9.46 8.01 2.76
CA GLY A 83 8.64 8.41 3.92
C GLY A 83 7.22 8.92 3.65
N ARG A 84 6.81 9.13 2.40
CA ARG A 84 5.40 9.32 2.00
C ARG A 84 4.55 8.05 2.12
N PHE A 85 5.20 6.90 2.15
CA PHE A 85 4.59 5.58 2.03
C PHE A 85 4.85 4.68 3.24
N VAL A 86 5.60 5.17 4.23
CA VAL A 86 5.96 4.44 5.44
C VAL A 86 5.27 5.10 6.63
N LEU A 87 4.17 4.50 7.09
CA LEU A 87 3.38 4.99 8.22
C LEU A 87 3.81 4.26 9.51
N LEU A 88 5.05 4.43 9.93
CA LEU A 88 5.63 3.75 11.09
C LEU A 88 5.88 4.73 12.24
N ASP A 89 5.55 4.32 13.47
CA ASP A 89 6.04 5.00 14.66
C ASP A 89 7.51 4.63 14.94
N THR A 90 8.12 5.21 15.97
CA THR A 90 9.54 4.95 16.29
C THR A 90 9.82 3.48 16.61
N ARG A 91 8.86 2.77 17.22
CA ARG A 91 9.01 1.35 17.59
C ARG A 91 8.93 0.47 16.35
N ASP A 92 7.94 0.72 15.51
CA ASP A 92 7.70 0.05 14.25
C ASP A 92 8.87 0.26 13.29
N LEU A 93 9.43 1.47 13.25
CA LEU A 93 10.63 1.76 12.48
C LEU A 93 11.81 0.91 12.94
N LEU A 94 12.05 0.78 14.25
CA LEU A 94 13.14 -0.06 14.77
C LEU A 94 12.93 -1.54 14.45
N LEU A 95 11.71 -2.04 14.62
CA LEU A 95 11.37 -3.42 14.31
C LEU A 95 11.50 -3.71 12.79
N PHE A 96 11.11 -2.75 11.96
CA PHE A 96 11.24 -2.85 10.51
C PHE A 96 12.71 -2.94 10.10
N HIS A 97 13.57 -2.08 10.67
CA HIS A 97 15.01 -2.16 10.44
C HIS A 97 15.59 -3.50 10.92
N ALA A 98 15.09 -4.07 12.02
CA ALA A 98 15.49 -5.40 12.46
C ALA A 98 15.10 -6.48 11.44
N TYR A 99 13.92 -6.40 10.81
CA TYR A 99 13.52 -7.30 9.72
C TYR A 99 14.42 -7.16 8.49
N LEU A 100 14.71 -5.93 8.05
CA LEU A 100 15.62 -5.70 6.93
C LEU A 100 17.02 -6.28 7.21
N LEU A 101 17.53 -6.13 8.44
CA LEU A 101 18.80 -6.72 8.83
C LEU A 101 18.76 -8.26 8.83
N LEU A 102 17.68 -8.84 9.37
CA LEU A 102 17.46 -10.28 9.40
C LEU A 102 17.42 -10.89 8.00
N LEU A 103 16.85 -10.18 7.01
CA LEU A 103 16.80 -10.61 5.62
C LEU A 103 18.11 -10.37 4.86
N ALA A 104 18.74 -9.21 5.08
CA ALA A 104 19.94 -8.81 4.36
C ALA A 104 21.15 -9.68 4.71
N LEU A 105 21.29 -10.13 5.96
CA LEU A 105 22.43 -10.94 6.40
C LEU A 105 22.51 -12.31 5.70
N PRO A 106 21.47 -13.17 5.70
CA PRO A 106 21.47 -14.45 4.97
C PRO A 106 21.65 -14.27 3.47
N LEU A 107 20.99 -13.26 2.87
CA LEU A 107 21.14 -12.97 1.43
C LEU A 107 22.58 -12.58 1.09
N GLY A 108 23.18 -11.72 1.91
CA GLY A 108 24.59 -11.38 1.82
C GLY A 108 25.48 -12.62 1.89
N VAL A 109 25.27 -13.49 2.89
CA VAL A 109 25.97 -14.78 3.04
C VAL A 109 25.83 -15.65 1.79
N LEU A 110 24.62 -15.79 1.24
CA LEU A 110 24.38 -16.55 0.01
C LEU A 110 25.15 -15.98 -1.17
N ILE A 111 25.11 -14.66 -1.40
CA ILE A 111 25.86 -13.99 -2.46
C ILE A 111 27.36 -14.22 -2.28
N GLY A 112 27.86 -14.11 -1.05
CA GLY A 112 29.26 -14.38 -0.72
C GLY A 112 29.68 -15.82 -1.02
N LEU A 113 28.81 -16.80 -0.72
CA LEU A 113 29.02 -18.21 -1.05
C LEU A 113 28.98 -18.47 -2.56
N LEU A 114 28.05 -17.86 -3.30
CA LEU A 114 27.95 -17.97 -4.75
C LEU A 114 29.18 -17.37 -5.44
N LEU A 115 29.66 -16.22 -4.98
CA LEU A 115 30.92 -15.63 -5.43
C LEU A 115 32.08 -16.59 -5.17
N ALA A 116 32.18 -17.15 -3.97
CA ALA A 116 33.22 -18.12 -3.63
C ALA A 116 33.15 -19.38 -4.53
N ALA A 117 31.96 -19.91 -4.81
CA ALA A 117 31.73 -21.05 -5.69
C ALA A 117 32.10 -20.74 -7.14
N PHE A 118 31.69 -19.57 -7.65
CA PHE A 118 32.09 -19.07 -8.96
C PHE A 118 33.62 -19.00 -9.09
N PHE A 119 34.31 -18.46 -8.10
CA PHE A 119 35.77 -18.42 -8.09
C PHE A 119 36.39 -19.82 -8.08
N ALA A 120 35.84 -20.75 -7.30
CA ALA A 120 36.29 -22.14 -7.27
C ALA A 120 36.17 -22.81 -8.65
N LEU A 121 35.06 -22.57 -9.35
CA LEU A 121 34.75 -23.08 -10.68
C LEU A 121 35.64 -22.43 -11.75
N TYR A 122 35.73 -21.10 -11.77
CA TYR A 122 36.58 -20.34 -12.68
C TYR A 122 38.05 -20.81 -12.60
N ALA A 123 38.55 -20.97 -11.38
CA ALA A 123 39.90 -21.46 -11.16
C ALA A 123 40.09 -22.94 -11.55
N ARG A 124 39.01 -23.72 -11.72
CA ARG A 124 39.05 -25.11 -12.21
C ARG A 124 39.21 -25.20 -13.72
N PHE A 125 38.59 -24.29 -14.47
CA PHE A 125 38.63 -24.29 -15.93
C PHE A 125 39.81 -23.49 -16.50
N SER A 126 40.31 -22.48 -15.78
CA SER A 126 41.46 -21.67 -16.24
C SER A 126 42.81 -22.38 -15.99
N ARG A 127 43.17 -23.33 -16.86
CA ARG A 127 44.47 -24.05 -16.78
C ARG A 127 45.68 -23.23 -17.26
N ARG A 128 45.50 -22.11 -17.97
CA ARG A 128 46.60 -21.39 -18.66
C ARG A 128 46.87 -19.93 -18.25
N ALA A 129 46.19 -19.33 -17.27
CA ALA A 129 46.28 -17.87 -17.07
C ALA A 129 46.38 -17.36 -15.62
N LEU A 130 47.12 -18.03 -14.72
CA LEU A 130 47.20 -17.62 -13.31
C LEU A 130 48.63 -17.35 -12.79
N THR A 131 49.55 -16.88 -13.64
CA THR A 131 50.71 -16.11 -13.15
C THR A 131 50.30 -14.72 -12.66
N LYS A 132 49.06 -14.28 -12.95
CA LYS A 132 48.48 -13.02 -12.48
C LYS A 132 47.19 -13.24 -11.69
N VAL A 133 47.20 -14.12 -10.67
CA VAL A 133 46.04 -14.35 -9.76
C VAL A 133 45.43 -13.03 -9.30
N ALA A 134 46.28 -12.05 -9.00
CA ALA A 134 45.86 -10.72 -8.62
C ALA A 134 45.23 -9.89 -9.72
N LEU A 135 45.67 -10.02 -10.97
CA LEU A 135 45.02 -9.34 -12.09
C LEU A 135 43.62 -9.92 -12.34
N ALA A 136 43.46 -11.24 -12.22
CA ALA A 136 42.15 -11.88 -12.30
C ALA A 136 41.25 -11.43 -11.14
N ALA A 137 41.76 -11.42 -9.91
CA ALA A 137 41.05 -10.90 -8.74
C ALA A 137 40.66 -9.42 -8.91
N ARG A 138 41.56 -8.58 -9.46
CA ARG A 138 41.27 -7.16 -9.78
C ARG A 138 40.17 -7.03 -10.83
N LYS A 139 40.23 -7.79 -11.92
CA LYS A 139 39.21 -7.76 -12.98
C LYS A 139 37.83 -8.15 -12.43
N CYS A 140 37.74 -9.24 -11.66
CA CYS A 140 36.49 -9.64 -11.04
C CYS A 140 35.97 -8.60 -10.04
N ALA A 141 36.85 -8.05 -9.19
CA ALA A 141 36.50 -6.99 -8.27
C ALA A 141 35.95 -5.74 -8.96
N VAL A 142 36.55 -5.33 -10.08
CA VAL A 142 36.09 -4.19 -10.89
C VAL A 142 34.74 -4.49 -11.54
N ILE A 143 34.55 -5.68 -12.11
CA ILE A 143 33.27 -6.06 -12.74
C ILE A 143 32.14 -6.04 -11.70
N VAL A 144 32.36 -6.66 -10.54
CA VAL A 144 31.36 -6.68 -9.46
C VAL A 144 31.11 -5.26 -8.94
N ALA A 145 32.15 -4.46 -8.72
CA ALA A 145 31.99 -3.06 -8.30
C ALA A 145 31.21 -2.21 -9.32
N LEU A 146 31.50 -2.34 -10.62
CA LEU A 146 30.78 -1.62 -11.67
C LEU A 146 29.31 -2.06 -11.76
N GLY A 147 29.04 -3.37 -11.64
CA GLY A 147 27.68 -3.89 -11.59
C GLY A 147 26.90 -3.37 -10.38
N THR A 148 27.52 -3.37 -9.20
CA THR A 148 26.93 -2.79 -7.98
C THR A 148 26.68 -1.30 -8.14
N LEU A 149 27.65 -0.54 -8.67
CA LEU A 149 27.49 0.90 -8.91
C LEU A 149 26.32 1.18 -9.86
N GLY A 150 26.24 0.45 -10.98
CA GLY A 150 25.15 0.59 -11.94
C GLY A 150 23.78 0.30 -11.33
N TYR A 151 23.66 -0.78 -10.56
CA TYR A 151 22.42 -1.12 -9.86
C TYR A 151 22.00 -0.04 -8.86
N LEU A 152 22.92 0.43 -8.01
CA LEU A 152 22.61 1.44 -6.99
C LEU A 152 22.27 2.80 -7.60
N LEU A 153 22.92 3.19 -8.69
CA LEU A 153 22.57 4.42 -9.41
C LEU A 153 21.20 4.33 -10.07
N LEU A 154 20.84 3.17 -10.64
CA LEU A 154 19.49 2.94 -11.18
C LEU A 154 18.42 3.00 -10.08
N ALA A 155 18.68 2.38 -8.93
CA ALA A 155 17.79 2.46 -7.77
C ALA A 155 17.64 3.91 -7.28
N TRP A 156 18.73 4.69 -7.25
CA TRP A 156 18.70 6.11 -6.90
C TRP A 156 17.88 6.94 -7.89
N LEU A 157 18.06 6.75 -9.19
CA LEU A 157 17.34 7.52 -10.21
C LEU A 157 15.82 7.36 -10.08
N ARG A 158 15.34 6.14 -9.81
CA ARG A 158 13.91 5.87 -9.59
C ARG A 158 13.38 6.43 -8.27
N LEU A 159 14.20 6.34 -7.21
CA LEU A 159 13.85 6.96 -5.93
C LEU A 159 13.76 8.48 -6.05
N ARG A 160 14.68 9.11 -6.80
CA ARG A 160 14.75 10.55 -7.05
C ARG A 160 13.50 11.08 -7.74
N GLU A 161 12.92 10.34 -8.68
CA GLU A 161 11.67 10.72 -9.36
C GLU A 161 10.49 10.88 -8.38
N ASN A 162 10.53 10.16 -7.26
CA ASN A 162 9.49 10.18 -6.23
C ASN A 162 9.80 11.12 -5.05
N LEU A 163 11.00 11.73 -5.01
CA LEU A 163 11.44 12.67 -3.96
C LEU A 163 11.16 14.12 -4.38
N VAL A 164 10.13 14.72 -3.80
CA VAL A 164 9.86 16.15 -3.95
C VAL A 164 10.84 16.96 -3.10
N GLY A 165 11.48 17.99 -3.68
CA GLY A 165 12.48 18.82 -3.01
C GLY A 165 13.92 18.29 -3.06
N ALA A 166 14.18 17.19 -3.77
CA ALA A 166 15.53 16.67 -3.99
C ALA A 166 16.35 17.63 -4.88
N GLY A 167 17.31 18.33 -4.28
CA GLY A 167 18.25 19.21 -4.98
C GLY A 167 19.51 18.49 -5.47
N TRP A 168 20.39 19.20 -6.16
CA TRP A 168 21.67 18.65 -6.66
C TRP A 168 22.56 18.04 -5.55
N TYR A 169 22.41 18.51 -4.30
CA TYR A 169 23.18 18.03 -3.16
C TYR A 169 22.73 16.63 -2.70
N THR A 170 21.46 16.26 -2.86
CA THR A 170 20.99 14.89 -2.56
C THR A 170 21.53 13.91 -3.58
N ASP A 171 21.61 14.31 -4.85
CA ASP A 171 22.20 13.50 -5.91
C ASP A 171 23.70 13.27 -5.69
N LEU A 172 24.41 14.32 -5.28
CA LEU A 172 25.84 14.22 -4.99
C LEU A 172 26.10 13.28 -3.79
N ALA A 173 25.30 13.39 -2.74
CA ALA A 173 25.41 12.53 -1.57
C ALA A 173 25.07 11.06 -1.89
N ALA A 174 23.99 10.82 -2.64
CA ALA A 174 23.61 9.48 -3.09
C ALA A 174 24.68 8.85 -3.99
N ALA A 175 25.24 9.62 -4.94
CA ALA A 175 26.33 9.16 -5.80
C ALA A 175 27.58 8.78 -4.98
N ALA A 176 27.91 9.55 -3.93
CA ALA A 176 29.01 9.22 -3.03
C ALA A 176 28.77 7.91 -2.25
N VAL A 177 27.54 7.69 -1.74
CA VAL A 177 27.15 6.44 -1.06
C VAL A 177 27.20 5.26 -2.03
N CYS A 178 26.70 5.42 -3.26
CA CYS A 178 26.73 4.39 -4.30
C CYS A 178 28.18 4.02 -4.67
N ALA A 179 29.01 5.02 -4.94
CA ALA A 179 30.43 4.83 -5.27
C ALA A 179 31.21 4.16 -4.12
N GLY A 180 30.96 4.59 -2.89
CA GLY A 180 31.58 4.00 -1.71
C GLY A 180 31.18 2.55 -1.48
N SER A 181 29.89 2.25 -1.61
CA SER A 181 29.34 0.89 -1.49
C SER A 181 29.93 -0.04 -2.57
N ALA A 182 29.93 0.40 -3.82
CA ALA A 182 30.52 -0.32 -4.94
C ALA A 182 32.02 -0.60 -4.73
N TRP A 183 32.76 0.39 -4.22
CA TRP A 183 34.18 0.24 -3.92
C TRP A 183 34.44 -0.77 -2.78
N LEU A 184 33.62 -0.74 -1.72
CA LEU A 184 33.70 -1.71 -0.60
C LEU A 184 33.42 -3.14 -1.07
N VAL A 185 32.36 -3.33 -1.86
CA VAL A 185 32.03 -4.62 -2.48
C VAL A 185 33.20 -5.11 -3.33
N GLY A 186 33.71 -4.27 -4.24
CA GLY A 186 34.87 -4.60 -5.07
C GLY A 186 36.10 -5.00 -4.24
N ARG A 187 36.36 -4.30 -3.13
CA ARG A 187 37.48 -4.65 -2.23
C ARG A 187 37.28 -5.98 -1.51
N ALA A 188 36.08 -6.25 -1.01
CA ALA A 188 35.76 -7.53 -0.39
C ALA A 188 35.90 -8.68 -1.41
N THR A 189 35.40 -8.48 -2.63
CA THR A 189 35.56 -9.42 -3.75
C THR A 189 37.02 -9.63 -4.11
N PHE A 190 37.83 -8.56 -4.17
CA PHE A 190 39.27 -8.66 -4.45
C PHE A 190 40.00 -9.48 -3.38
N ALA A 191 39.77 -9.18 -2.09
CA ALA A 191 40.41 -9.87 -0.98
C ALA A 191 40.04 -11.37 -0.97
N ALA A 192 38.76 -11.68 -1.21
CA ALA A 192 38.28 -13.06 -1.29
C ALA A 192 38.88 -13.80 -2.50
N ALA A 193 38.83 -13.22 -3.69
CA ALA A 193 39.37 -13.81 -4.91
C ALA A 193 40.88 -14.06 -4.81
N LEU A 194 41.62 -13.10 -4.24
CA LEU A 194 43.07 -13.21 -4.03
C LEU A 194 43.40 -14.34 -3.05
N TYR A 195 42.71 -14.40 -1.91
CA TYR A 195 42.94 -15.42 -0.90
C TYR A 195 42.62 -16.83 -1.42
N LEU A 196 41.46 -17.00 -2.08
CA LEU A 196 41.04 -18.28 -2.66
C LEU A 196 41.97 -18.73 -3.80
N GLY A 197 42.45 -17.79 -4.62
CA GLY A 197 43.45 -18.05 -5.66
C GLY A 197 44.82 -18.44 -5.09
N ALA A 198 45.30 -17.74 -4.06
CA ALA A 198 46.58 -18.00 -3.39
C ALA A 198 46.58 -19.36 -2.68
N ARG A 199 45.48 -19.76 -2.05
CA ARG A 199 45.36 -21.07 -1.37
C ARG A 199 45.41 -22.25 -2.35
N ARG A 200 45.01 -22.05 -3.62
CA ARG A 200 45.01 -23.10 -4.64
C ARG A 200 46.39 -23.37 -5.25
N ARG A 201 47.29 -22.37 -5.32
CA ARG A 201 48.63 -22.52 -5.90
C ARG A 201 49.71 -22.36 -4.82
N ARG A 202 50.25 -23.50 -4.35
CA ARG A 202 51.25 -23.57 -3.26
C ARG A 202 52.67 -23.05 -3.60
N ARG A 203 52.98 -22.56 -4.82
CA ARG A 203 54.39 -22.40 -5.27
C ARG A 203 54.81 -21.19 -6.12
N ASP A 204 53.93 -20.32 -6.61
CA ASP A 204 54.35 -19.21 -7.50
C ASP A 204 54.52 -17.88 -6.74
N PRO A 205 55.58 -17.07 -7.01
CA PRO A 205 55.76 -15.75 -6.40
C PRO A 205 54.68 -14.77 -6.87
N LEU A 206 54.04 -14.09 -5.91
CA LEU A 206 53.03 -13.07 -6.14
C LEU A 206 53.72 -11.70 -6.17
N GLU A 207 53.85 -11.05 -7.34
CA GLU A 207 54.32 -9.66 -7.46
C GLU A 207 53.18 -8.66 -7.30
N ILE A 208 53.13 -7.82 -6.24
CA ILE A 208 52.15 -6.70 -6.17
C ILE A 208 52.64 -5.52 -5.29
N GLU A 209 52.22 -4.32 -5.71
CA GLU A 209 52.29 -3.02 -5.00
C GLU A 209 51.31 -2.89 -3.80
N PRO A 210 51.67 -2.13 -2.74
CA PRO A 210 50.88 -2.01 -1.52
C PRO A 210 49.66 -1.07 -1.68
N PRO A 211 48.50 -1.39 -1.07
CA PRO A 211 47.39 -0.46 -0.98
C PRO A 211 47.66 0.61 0.10
N LYS A 212 47.36 1.88 -0.20
CA LYS A 212 47.56 3.01 0.72
C LYS A 212 46.56 3.04 1.89
N ARG A 213 47.05 3.51 3.04
CA ARG A 213 46.33 3.69 4.32
C ARG A 213 45.25 4.76 4.19
N GLY A 214 43.98 4.35 4.15
CA GLY A 214 42.83 5.29 4.14
C GLY A 214 41.46 4.61 4.27
N LEU A 215 41.40 3.28 4.42
CA LEU A 215 40.15 2.53 4.40
C LEU A 215 39.22 2.86 5.58
N TYR A 216 39.73 2.99 6.81
CA TYR A 216 38.89 3.29 7.98
C TYR A 216 38.32 4.70 7.93
N SER A 217 39.12 5.63 7.42
CA SER A 217 38.71 7.01 7.15
C SER A 217 37.60 7.04 6.10
N LEU A 218 37.71 6.23 5.05
CA LEU A 218 36.70 6.16 3.98
C LEU A 218 35.45 5.38 4.39
N LEU A 219 35.58 4.28 5.15
CA LEU A 219 34.45 3.52 5.71
C LEU A 219 33.70 4.34 6.76
N ALA A 220 34.41 5.01 7.68
CA ALA A 220 33.80 5.92 8.64
C ALA A 220 33.17 7.13 7.95
N LEU A 221 33.81 7.70 6.92
CA LEU A 221 33.26 8.78 6.11
C LEU A 221 32.02 8.32 5.32
N LEU A 222 31.99 7.09 4.80
CA LEU A 222 30.82 6.54 4.10
C LEU A 222 29.68 6.21 5.04
N VAL A 223 29.99 5.71 6.25
CA VAL A 223 28.99 5.55 7.30
C VAL A 223 28.49 6.92 7.76
N LEU A 224 29.35 7.92 7.94
CA LEU A 224 28.96 9.31 8.26
C LEU A 224 28.24 10.00 7.11
N LEU A 225 28.56 9.71 5.86
CA LEU A 225 27.85 10.20 4.69
C LEU A 225 26.52 9.49 4.55
N ALA A 226 26.42 8.19 4.83
CA ALA A 226 25.15 7.46 4.84
C ALA A 226 24.27 7.88 6.01
N PHE A 227 24.83 8.11 7.21
CA PHE A 227 24.11 8.65 8.37
C PHE A 227 23.78 10.13 8.20
N GLY A 228 24.68 10.91 7.60
CA GLY A 228 24.49 12.31 7.28
C GLY A 228 23.50 12.49 6.13
N PHE A 229 23.47 11.58 5.17
CA PHE A 229 22.49 11.49 4.09
C PHE A 229 21.14 11.01 4.63
N ALA A 230 21.10 10.00 5.48
CA ALA A 230 19.90 9.61 6.21
C ALA A 230 19.40 10.76 7.11
N ALA A 231 20.30 11.49 7.78
CA ALA A 231 19.97 12.68 8.56
C ALA A 231 19.54 13.86 7.69
N LEU A 232 20.07 14.03 6.47
CA LEU A 232 19.64 15.02 5.48
C LEU A 232 18.31 14.67 4.85
N LEU A 233 17.99 13.39 4.67
CA LEU A 233 16.67 12.89 4.25
C LEU A 233 15.65 12.97 5.40
N LEU A 234 16.10 12.77 6.65
CA LEU A 234 15.30 12.94 7.86
C LEU A 234 15.16 14.42 8.29
N ALA A 235 16.08 15.30 7.88
CA ALA A 235 16.03 16.75 8.10
C ALA A 235 15.29 17.44 6.94
N GLY A 236 15.49 16.96 5.72
CA GLY A 236 14.59 17.15 4.58
C GLY A 236 13.41 16.20 4.68
N ARG A 237 12.78 16.13 5.87
CA ARG A 237 11.50 15.41 6.04
C ARG A 237 10.66 15.77 4.83
N PRO A 238 9.95 14.82 4.21
CA PRO A 238 8.89 15.15 3.27
C PRO A 238 7.80 15.89 4.06
N GLN A 239 8.02 17.17 4.28
CA GLN A 239 7.12 18.11 4.92
C GLN A 239 6.77 19.21 3.93
N ASP A 240 6.62 18.83 2.66
CA ASP A 240 5.86 19.58 1.68
C ASP A 240 4.47 18.94 1.51
N ARG A 241 3.85 18.48 2.61
CA ARG A 241 2.39 18.61 2.64
C ARG A 241 2.18 20.08 2.91
N LEU A 242 1.83 20.80 1.85
CA LEU A 242 1.51 22.22 1.91
C LEU A 242 0.62 22.42 3.14
N PRO A 243 0.99 23.36 4.04
CA PRO A 243 0.20 23.59 5.25
C PRO A 243 -1.23 23.92 4.84
N ARG A 244 -2.16 23.62 5.73
CA ARG A 244 -3.55 24.01 5.53
C ARG A 244 -3.62 25.51 5.29
N GLU A 245 -4.23 25.90 4.18
CA GLU A 245 -4.62 27.28 3.94
C GLU A 245 -5.99 27.53 4.58
N ASP A 246 -6.12 28.64 5.30
CA ASP A 246 -7.39 29.03 5.89
C ASP A 246 -8.33 29.62 4.84
N PHE A 247 -9.60 29.22 4.88
CA PHE A 247 -10.62 29.72 3.98
C PHE A 247 -11.95 29.90 4.70
N ALA A 248 -12.75 30.84 4.22
CA ALA A 248 -14.13 30.99 4.65
C ALA A 248 -15.06 30.08 3.83
N VAL A 249 -16.01 29.44 4.49
CA VAL A 249 -17.11 28.74 3.83
C VAL A 249 -18.22 29.72 3.48
N ASP A 250 -18.76 29.59 2.28
CA ASP A 250 -19.96 30.32 1.89
C ASP A 250 -21.18 29.88 2.73
N ARG A 251 -21.78 30.82 3.45
CA ARG A 251 -22.93 30.52 4.32
C ARG A 251 -24.20 30.23 3.51
N ASP A 252 -24.30 30.80 2.30
CA ASP A 252 -25.45 30.62 1.41
C ASP A 252 -25.30 29.41 0.48
N ALA A 253 -24.26 28.59 0.69
CA ALA A 253 -24.04 27.35 -0.02
C ALA A 253 -25.12 26.29 0.25
N ARG A 254 -25.16 25.27 -0.60
CA ARG A 254 -26.15 24.19 -0.53
C ARG A 254 -25.81 23.21 0.60
N SER A 255 -26.85 22.61 1.17
CA SER A 255 -26.69 21.34 1.91
C SER A 255 -26.65 20.20 0.91
N VAL A 256 -25.88 19.15 1.20
CA VAL A 256 -25.64 18.04 0.27
C VAL A 256 -25.82 16.70 0.96
N LEU A 257 -26.64 15.83 0.36
CA LEU A 257 -26.64 14.40 0.65
C LEU A 257 -25.94 13.67 -0.49
N LEU A 258 -24.82 13.02 -0.18
CA LEU A 258 -24.14 12.10 -1.07
C LEU A 258 -24.56 10.67 -0.73
N LEU A 259 -25.30 10.03 -1.62
CA LEU A 259 -25.73 8.64 -1.51
C LEU A 259 -24.94 7.77 -2.49
N GLY A 260 -24.05 6.93 -1.97
CA GLY A 260 -23.35 5.91 -2.75
C GLY A 260 -24.14 4.60 -2.75
N ILE A 261 -24.32 3.99 -3.91
CA ILE A 261 -24.96 2.68 -4.04
C ILE A 261 -24.05 1.78 -4.88
N ASP A 262 -23.48 0.77 -4.23
CA ASP A 262 -22.54 -0.17 -4.84
C ASP A 262 -23.27 -1.33 -5.53
N GLY A 263 -22.93 -1.61 -6.79
CA GLY A 263 -23.62 -2.60 -7.62
C GLY A 263 -24.97 -2.13 -8.19
N LEU A 264 -25.16 -0.81 -8.37
CA LEU A 264 -26.36 -0.23 -8.97
C LEU A 264 -26.14 0.11 -10.45
N GLU A 265 -26.61 -0.76 -11.33
CA GLU A 265 -26.48 -0.60 -12.78
C GLU A 265 -27.51 0.40 -13.34
N LEU A 266 -27.05 1.40 -14.10
CA LEU A 266 -27.93 2.43 -14.66
C LEU A 266 -28.97 1.84 -15.61
N GLU A 267 -28.57 0.90 -16.45
CA GLU A 267 -29.42 0.25 -17.44
C GLU A 267 -30.56 -0.53 -16.78
N ALA A 268 -30.27 -1.20 -15.65
CA ALA A 268 -31.26 -1.91 -14.86
C ALA A 268 -32.24 -0.92 -14.21
N VAL A 269 -31.75 0.18 -13.63
CA VAL A 269 -32.59 1.25 -13.09
C VAL A 269 -33.50 1.83 -14.18
N GLN A 270 -32.96 2.14 -15.35
CA GLN A 270 -33.73 2.69 -16.48
C GLN A 270 -34.77 1.70 -17.04
N ALA A 271 -34.48 0.40 -17.03
CA ALA A 271 -35.45 -0.63 -17.40
C ALA A 271 -36.62 -0.66 -16.41
N LEU A 272 -36.32 -0.72 -15.11
CA LEU A 272 -37.35 -0.79 -14.06
C LEU A 272 -38.14 0.52 -13.91
N VAL A 273 -37.53 1.68 -14.19
CA VAL A 273 -38.23 2.97 -14.31
C VAL A 273 -39.24 2.95 -15.46
N ARG A 274 -38.85 2.43 -16.64
CA ARG A 274 -39.77 2.29 -17.79
C ARG A 274 -40.93 1.34 -17.49
N GLU A 275 -40.73 0.36 -16.63
CA GLU A 275 -41.77 -0.56 -16.14
C GLU A 275 -42.62 0.03 -15.00
N GLY A 276 -42.30 1.23 -14.52
CA GLY A 276 -43.02 1.89 -13.43
C GLY A 276 -42.73 1.32 -12.03
N ALA A 277 -41.66 0.54 -11.87
CA ALA A 277 -41.33 -0.14 -10.63
C ALA A 277 -40.52 0.73 -9.64
N LEU A 278 -39.85 1.78 -10.12
CA LEU A 278 -38.97 2.66 -9.31
C LEU A 278 -39.41 4.13 -9.38
N PRO A 279 -40.52 4.52 -8.71
CA PRO A 279 -41.07 5.87 -8.82
C PRO A 279 -40.16 6.97 -8.26
N HIS A 280 -39.31 6.69 -7.27
CA HIS A 280 -38.41 7.70 -6.71
C HIS A 280 -37.17 7.92 -7.59
N PHE A 281 -36.62 6.86 -8.18
CA PHE A 281 -35.60 6.98 -9.23
C PHE A 281 -36.14 7.65 -10.49
N ASP A 282 -37.38 7.37 -10.91
CA ASP A 282 -38.01 8.07 -12.05
C ASP A 282 -38.06 9.58 -11.80
N ALA A 283 -38.59 10.00 -10.64
CA ALA A 283 -38.62 11.40 -10.26
C ALA A 283 -37.21 12.03 -10.26
N LEU A 284 -36.23 11.33 -9.69
CA LEU A 284 -34.84 11.77 -9.60
C LEU A 284 -34.19 11.94 -10.99
N LEU A 285 -34.38 10.98 -11.89
CA LEU A 285 -33.82 11.02 -13.25
C LEU A 285 -34.49 12.08 -14.12
N ARG A 286 -35.77 12.38 -13.90
CA ARG A 286 -36.50 13.41 -14.65
C ARG A 286 -36.14 14.84 -14.26
N GLU A 287 -35.90 15.07 -12.97
CA GLU A 287 -35.63 16.41 -12.45
C GLU A 287 -34.13 16.73 -12.35
N GLY A 288 -33.29 15.69 -12.26
CA GLY A 288 -31.86 15.80 -11.99
C GLY A 288 -30.98 15.80 -13.23
N ALA A 289 -29.70 16.12 -13.01
CA ALA A 289 -28.64 16.05 -14.00
C ALA A 289 -27.96 14.69 -13.96
N LEU A 290 -28.32 13.80 -14.89
CA LEU A 290 -27.70 12.48 -15.04
C LEU A 290 -26.31 12.61 -15.68
N CYS A 291 -25.30 12.03 -15.05
CA CYS A 291 -23.93 12.00 -15.54
C CYS A 291 -23.43 10.54 -15.59
N ARG A 292 -22.79 10.17 -16.69
CA ARG A 292 -21.97 8.95 -16.77
C ARG A 292 -20.55 9.28 -16.32
N LEU A 293 -20.01 8.48 -15.42
CA LEU A 293 -18.68 8.69 -14.88
C LEU A 293 -17.65 8.08 -15.85
N ALA A 294 -16.86 8.95 -16.48
CA ALA A 294 -15.80 8.58 -17.41
C ALA A 294 -14.67 7.82 -16.70
N GLU A 295 -14.11 6.82 -17.39
CA GLU A 295 -13.23 5.81 -16.81
C GLU A 295 -11.74 6.15 -16.96
N GLU A 296 -11.02 6.09 -15.84
CA GLU A 296 -9.61 5.66 -15.82
C GLU A 296 -9.56 4.45 -14.89
N ALA A 297 -9.50 3.25 -15.48
CA ALA A 297 -9.78 1.97 -14.83
C ALA A 297 -9.08 1.82 -13.47
N PRO A 298 -9.79 1.93 -12.33
CA PRO A 298 -9.27 1.35 -11.10
C PRO A 298 -9.47 -0.16 -11.18
N LYS A 299 -8.42 -0.94 -10.95
CA LYS A 299 -8.50 -2.40 -10.93
C LYS A 299 -9.47 -2.95 -9.87
N HIS A 300 -9.85 -2.16 -8.84
CA HIS A 300 -10.59 -2.64 -7.66
C HIS A 300 -11.67 -1.65 -7.18
N PRO A 301 -12.87 -2.11 -6.75
CA PRO A 301 -13.97 -1.25 -6.27
C PRO A 301 -13.58 -0.34 -5.11
N LEU A 302 -12.76 -0.83 -4.19
CA LEU A 302 -12.34 -0.04 -3.03
C LEU A 302 -11.48 1.19 -3.41
N ARG A 303 -10.62 1.07 -4.44
CA ARG A 303 -9.91 2.23 -5.01
C ARG A 303 -10.89 3.22 -5.64
N TRP A 304 -11.99 2.71 -6.18
CA TRP A 304 -13.02 3.53 -6.81
C TRP A 304 -13.73 4.43 -5.79
N TRP A 305 -14.24 3.83 -4.71
CA TRP A 305 -14.92 4.52 -3.62
C TRP A 305 -13.99 5.46 -2.83
N THR A 306 -12.74 5.08 -2.57
CA THR A 306 -11.77 5.97 -1.91
C THR A 306 -11.46 7.20 -2.76
N GLY A 307 -11.35 7.04 -4.08
CA GLY A 307 -11.14 8.18 -4.98
C GLY A 307 -12.32 9.16 -4.99
N LEU A 308 -13.55 8.67 -4.86
CA LEU A 308 -14.72 9.54 -4.67
C LEU A 308 -14.68 10.27 -3.32
N SER A 309 -14.29 9.56 -2.25
CA SER A 309 -14.22 10.12 -0.90
C SER A 309 -13.15 11.21 -0.76
N THR A 310 -12.02 11.07 -1.47
CA THR A 310 -10.85 11.97 -1.34
C THR A 310 -10.73 12.99 -2.47
N GLY A 311 -11.26 12.70 -3.65
CA GLY A 311 -11.00 13.47 -4.87
C GLY A 311 -9.65 13.17 -5.52
N PHE A 312 -8.92 12.19 -5.02
CA PHE A 312 -7.57 11.83 -5.47
C PHE A 312 -7.51 10.44 -6.11
N ARG A 313 -6.40 10.14 -6.77
CA ARG A 313 -6.10 8.82 -7.34
C ARG A 313 -5.43 7.92 -6.30
N ALA A 314 -5.35 6.61 -6.59
CA ALA A 314 -4.79 5.61 -5.68
C ALA A 314 -3.33 5.86 -5.29
N ASP A 315 -2.52 6.36 -6.22
CA ASP A 315 -1.14 6.77 -6.01
C ASP A 315 -1.01 7.98 -5.07
N ARG A 316 -2.05 8.81 -4.97
CA ARG A 316 -2.10 9.98 -4.07
C ARG A 316 -2.72 9.64 -2.71
N HIS A 317 -3.90 9.01 -2.67
CA HIS A 317 -4.58 8.71 -1.40
C HIS A 317 -4.03 7.46 -0.69
N GLY A 318 -3.19 6.66 -1.34
CA GLY A 318 -2.44 5.54 -0.74
C GLY A 318 -3.19 4.22 -0.63
N ILE A 319 -4.44 4.12 -1.10
CA ILE A 319 -5.23 2.88 -1.01
C ILE A 319 -5.12 2.12 -2.32
N ALA A 320 -4.35 1.03 -2.30
CA ALA A 320 -4.05 0.22 -3.46
C ALA A 320 -4.93 -1.05 -3.57
N GLY A 321 -5.84 -1.34 -2.64
CA GLY A 321 -6.63 -2.56 -2.76
C GLY A 321 -7.43 -2.87 -1.51
N PRO A 322 -7.90 -4.13 -1.38
CA PRO A 322 -8.57 -4.57 -0.16
C PRO A 322 -7.58 -4.80 0.98
N THR A 323 -6.40 -5.33 0.68
CA THR A 323 -5.37 -5.64 1.66
C THR A 323 -4.01 -5.11 1.23
N HIS A 324 -3.13 -4.95 2.21
CA HIS A 324 -1.71 -4.69 2.03
C HIS A 324 -0.90 -5.68 2.85
N GLU A 325 0.36 -5.90 2.45
CA GLU A 325 1.31 -6.68 3.23
C GLU A 325 1.75 -5.87 4.45
N ARG A 326 1.47 -6.41 5.64
CA ARG A 326 1.93 -5.84 6.92
C ARG A 326 2.93 -6.78 7.57
N PRO A 327 4.18 -6.35 7.81
CA PRO A 327 5.11 -7.15 8.59
C PRO A 327 4.55 -7.48 9.97
N ARG A 328 4.77 -8.71 10.45
CA ARG A 328 4.27 -9.15 11.75
C ARG A 328 4.82 -8.26 12.87
N GLY A 329 3.98 -7.93 13.85
CA GLY A 329 4.39 -7.12 15.01
C GLY A 329 4.63 -5.63 14.74
N ILE A 330 4.52 -5.18 13.48
CA ILE A 330 4.47 -3.78 13.08
C ILE A 330 3.00 -3.39 12.97
N ALA A 331 2.60 -2.30 13.64
CA ALA A 331 1.23 -1.80 13.55
C ALA A 331 1.01 -1.01 12.25
N GLY A 332 2.00 -0.20 11.88
CA GLY A 332 1.97 0.64 10.68
C GLY A 332 2.04 -0.11 9.35
N SER A 333 1.91 0.65 8.27
CA SER A 333 1.91 0.12 6.91
C SER A 333 3.09 0.64 6.10
N ILE A 334 3.52 -0.19 5.16
CA ILE A 334 4.63 0.10 4.25
C ILE A 334 4.07 -0.05 2.84
N PHE A 335 4.01 1.05 2.12
CA PHE A 335 3.69 1.06 0.70
C PHE A 335 4.97 1.27 -0.06
N VAL A 336 5.16 0.51 -1.14
CA VAL A 336 6.31 0.68 -2.02
C VAL A 336 5.73 0.85 -3.43
N PRO A 337 6.11 1.89 -4.17
CA PRO A 337 5.70 2.05 -5.56
C PRO A 337 6.06 0.80 -6.39
N ASP A 338 5.17 0.38 -7.28
CA ASP A 338 5.34 -0.80 -8.14
C ASP A 338 6.63 -0.76 -9.00
N ASP A 339 7.18 0.44 -9.25
CA ASP A 339 8.39 0.68 -10.04
C ASP A 339 9.69 0.74 -9.21
N ALA A 340 9.61 0.62 -7.88
CA ALA A 340 10.75 0.63 -6.97
C ALA A 340 11.45 -0.75 -6.91
N ILE A 341 12.22 -1.05 -7.97
CA ILE A 341 13.00 -2.29 -8.12
C ILE A 341 13.87 -2.56 -6.88
N GLY A 342 13.74 -3.77 -6.35
CA GLY A 342 14.44 -4.31 -5.18
C GLY A 342 13.73 -4.08 -3.85
N PHE A 343 12.79 -3.12 -3.76
CA PHE A 343 12.06 -2.81 -2.54
C PHE A 343 10.68 -3.48 -2.54
N ALA A 344 9.96 -3.39 -3.67
CA ALA A 344 8.66 -4.03 -3.84
C ALA A 344 8.80 -5.56 -3.73
N GLU A 345 9.82 -6.16 -4.35
CA GLU A 345 10.04 -7.60 -4.31
C GLU A 345 10.39 -8.11 -2.91
N VAL A 346 11.03 -7.30 -2.07
CA VAL A 346 11.30 -7.68 -0.67
C VAL A 346 10.00 -7.74 0.13
N LEU A 347 9.11 -6.76 -0.07
CA LEU A 347 7.84 -6.70 0.63
C LEU A 347 6.84 -7.73 0.10
N ASP A 348 6.75 -7.89 -1.21
CA ASP A 348 5.70 -8.67 -1.89
C ASP A 348 6.09 -10.14 -2.14
N HIS A 349 7.39 -10.47 -2.09
CA HIS A 349 7.85 -11.84 -2.36
C HIS A 349 8.71 -12.41 -1.24
N VAL A 350 9.60 -11.62 -0.63
CA VAL A 350 10.52 -12.16 0.39
C VAL A 350 9.85 -12.31 1.75
N LEU A 351 9.25 -11.25 2.28
CA LEU A 351 8.60 -11.28 3.61
C LEU A 351 7.47 -12.33 3.72
N PRO A 352 6.60 -12.50 2.70
CA PRO A 352 5.59 -13.56 2.71
C PRO A 352 6.21 -14.97 2.68
N LEU A 353 7.26 -15.17 1.88
CA LEU A 353 7.94 -16.47 1.75
C LEU A 353 8.52 -16.97 3.08
N VAL A 354 8.95 -16.06 3.96
CA VAL A 354 9.46 -16.39 5.29
C VAL A 354 8.42 -16.23 6.40
N GLU A 355 7.14 -16.07 6.05
CA GLU A 355 6.02 -15.86 6.97
C GLU A 355 6.24 -14.71 7.98
N LEU A 356 6.97 -13.67 7.55
CA LEU A 356 7.22 -12.48 8.36
C LEU A 356 6.25 -11.33 8.05
N SER A 357 5.33 -11.51 7.10
CA SER A 357 4.20 -10.61 6.87
C SER A 357 2.86 -11.34 6.94
N SER A 358 1.80 -10.55 7.01
CA SER A 358 0.42 -11.00 6.89
C SER A 358 -0.39 -9.95 6.14
N ALA A 359 -1.33 -10.39 5.33
CA ALA A 359 -2.32 -9.50 4.73
C ALA A 359 -3.13 -8.81 5.84
N ALA A 360 -3.13 -7.47 5.83
CA ALA A 360 -3.97 -6.64 6.67
C ALA A 360 -4.92 -5.81 5.79
N PRO A 361 -6.17 -5.58 6.22
CA PRO A 361 -7.08 -4.74 5.45
C PRO A 361 -6.57 -3.30 5.42
N PHE A 362 -6.85 -2.59 4.32
CA PHE A 362 -6.71 -1.14 4.35
C PHE A 362 -7.77 -0.52 5.27
N SER A 363 -7.39 0.56 5.96
CA SER A 363 -8.28 1.32 6.83
C SER A 363 -8.12 2.82 6.60
N ALA A 364 -9.07 3.59 7.11
CA ALA A 364 -9.10 5.04 7.04
C ALA A 364 -7.87 5.69 7.72
N GLY A 365 -7.21 4.99 8.65
CA GLY A 365 -5.97 5.47 9.29
C GLY A 365 -4.75 5.46 8.37
N LEU A 366 -4.86 4.81 7.21
CA LEU A 366 -3.80 4.73 6.20
C LEU A 366 -4.01 5.72 5.04
N LEU A 367 -5.06 6.54 5.08
CA LEU A 367 -5.28 7.57 4.07
C LEU A 367 -4.18 8.61 4.11
N LEU A 368 -3.61 8.90 2.95
CA LEU A 368 -2.59 9.93 2.77
C LEU A 368 -3.18 11.32 2.46
N GLU A 369 -4.46 11.36 2.08
CA GLU A 369 -5.19 12.57 1.71
C GLU A 369 -6.46 12.69 2.55
N LYS A 370 -6.92 13.92 2.82
CA LYS A 370 -8.17 14.15 3.53
C LYS A 370 -9.36 13.60 2.76
N SER A 371 -10.31 12.99 3.46
CA SER A 371 -11.63 12.75 2.91
C SER A 371 -12.45 14.05 2.83
N MET A 372 -13.48 14.07 1.99
CA MET A 372 -14.45 15.16 1.92
C MET A 372 -15.10 15.42 3.28
N LEU A 373 -15.30 14.38 4.10
CA LEU A 373 -15.81 14.52 5.46
C LEU A 373 -14.86 15.33 6.34
N GLU A 374 -13.56 15.03 6.29
CA GLU A 374 -12.53 15.80 7.00
C GLU A 374 -12.48 17.24 6.52
N ILE A 375 -12.48 17.46 5.20
CA ILE A 375 -12.46 18.82 4.62
C ILE A 375 -13.68 19.62 5.07
N ALA A 376 -14.88 19.04 4.98
CA ALA A 376 -16.12 19.69 5.42
C ALA A 376 -16.09 19.99 6.93
N SER A 377 -15.66 19.02 7.74
CA SER A 377 -15.58 19.16 9.19
C SER A 377 -14.58 20.24 9.61
N ASP A 378 -13.41 20.28 8.98
CA ASP A 378 -12.37 21.28 9.20
C ASP A 378 -12.82 22.69 8.81
N ALA A 379 -13.67 22.77 7.78
CA ALA A 379 -14.30 23.99 7.32
C ALA A 379 -15.49 24.43 8.23
N SER A 380 -15.71 23.74 9.35
CA SER A 380 -16.85 23.97 10.25
C SER A 380 -18.22 23.77 9.59
N VAL A 381 -18.28 22.99 8.52
CA VAL A 381 -19.55 22.52 7.96
C VAL A 381 -20.05 21.39 8.84
N SER A 382 -21.30 21.50 9.32
CA SER A 382 -21.96 20.38 10.03
C SER A 382 -22.03 19.17 9.11
N ALA A 383 -21.27 18.14 9.41
CA ALA A 383 -21.07 16.99 8.54
C ALA A 383 -21.31 15.67 9.28
N ALA A 384 -21.77 14.66 8.54
CA ALA A 384 -21.96 13.31 9.06
C ALA A 384 -21.69 12.26 7.98
N THR A 385 -21.26 11.08 8.40
CA THR A 385 -21.08 9.91 7.53
C THR A 385 -21.72 8.67 8.15
N VAL A 386 -22.33 7.85 7.29
CA VAL A 386 -23.01 6.61 7.64
C VAL A 386 -22.64 5.53 6.64
N ASN A 387 -22.04 4.45 7.13
CA ASN A 387 -21.68 3.27 6.33
C ASN A 387 -20.70 3.56 5.18
N TRP A 388 -20.05 4.72 5.15
CA TRP A 388 -19.20 5.07 4.00
C TRP A 388 -17.86 4.35 4.07
N TRP A 389 -17.37 3.86 2.93
CA TRP A 389 -16.07 3.19 2.82
C TRP A 389 -14.91 4.10 3.24
N MET A 390 -13.93 3.56 3.97
CA MET A 390 -12.81 4.30 4.56
C MET A 390 -13.25 5.32 5.62
N THR A 391 -14.22 4.91 6.45
CA THR A 391 -14.55 5.64 7.68
C THR A 391 -13.93 4.95 8.90
N HIS A 392 -13.74 3.63 8.89
CA HIS A 392 -13.10 2.92 9.98
C HIS A 392 -11.56 3.02 9.93
N PRO A 393 -10.88 3.38 11.04
CA PRO A 393 -11.43 3.77 12.32
C PRO A 393 -11.90 5.23 12.31
N VAL A 394 -12.96 5.50 13.09
CA VAL A 394 -13.54 6.84 13.20
C VAL A 394 -12.54 7.81 13.82
N ASN A 395 -12.59 9.07 13.40
CA ASN A 395 -11.76 10.11 13.97
C ASN A 395 -12.52 10.89 15.05
N ALA A 396 -12.30 10.55 16.32
CA ALA A 396 -12.94 11.21 17.45
C ALA A 396 -12.56 12.69 17.63
N ALA A 397 -11.50 13.17 16.96
CA ALA A 397 -11.11 14.58 16.99
C ALA A 397 -11.93 15.46 16.02
N LEU A 398 -12.63 14.85 15.04
CA LEU A 398 -13.51 15.59 14.14
C LEU A 398 -14.85 15.89 14.82
N PRO A 399 -15.37 17.12 14.71
CA PRO A 399 -16.74 17.42 15.16
C PRO A 399 -17.82 16.70 14.33
N ALA A 400 -17.47 16.17 13.15
CA ALA A 400 -18.39 15.40 12.31
C ALA A 400 -18.89 14.12 13.00
N GLN A 401 -20.18 13.84 12.84
CA GLN A 401 -20.80 12.62 13.34
C GLN A 401 -20.41 11.43 12.45
N GLN A 402 -19.83 10.38 13.04
CA GLN A 402 -19.28 9.27 12.26
C GLN A 402 -19.87 7.94 12.70
N LEU A 403 -20.49 7.24 11.75
CA LEU A 403 -20.82 5.84 11.85
C LEU A 403 -20.16 5.06 10.72
N SER A 404 -19.07 4.37 11.07
CA SER A 404 -18.29 3.59 10.12
C SER A 404 -19.06 2.39 9.55
N GLU A 405 -18.61 1.96 8.38
CA GLU A 405 -18.98 0.69 7.75
C GLU A 405 -18.79 -0.51 8.69
N LEU A 406 -17.71 -0.52 9.48
CA LEU A 406 -17.43 -1.59 10.42
C LEU A 406 -18.39 -1.60 11.61
N ALA A 407 -18.77 -0.42 12.12
CA ALA A 407 -19.74 -0.31 13.22
C ALA A 407 -21.13 -0.80 12.81
N ILE A 408 -21.57 -0.50 11.58
CA ILE A 408 -22.85 -1.01 11.06
C ILE A 408 -22.78 -2.52 10.88
N TRP A 409 -21.68 -3.05 10.33
CA TRP A 409 -21.45 -4.49 10.24
C TRP A 409 -21.51 -5.17 11.61
N GLN A 410 -20.77 -4.66 12.60
CA GLN A 410 -20.74 -5.18 13.97
C GLN A 410 -22.12 -5.14 14.64
N SER A 411 -22.86 -4.04 14.49
CA SER A 411 -24.21 -3.92 15.03
C SER A 411 -25.17 -5.01 14.52
N TRP A 412 -24.91 -5.51 13.30
CA TRP A 412 -25.70 -6.56 12.66
C TRP A 412 -25.15 -7.97 12.92
N SER A 413 -23.83 -8.16 12.90
CA SER A 413 -23.16 -9.46 13.05
C SER A 413 -23.09 -9.90 14.53
N ARG A 414 -22.97 -8.96 15.46
CA ARG A 414 -22.78 -9.15 16.92
C ARG A 414 -23.90 -8.48 17.75
N ALA A 415 -25.15 -8.79 17.43
CA ALA A 415 -26.32 -8.22 18.11
C ALA A 415 -26.21 -8.29 19.65
N GLY A 416 -26.37 -7.15 20.32
CA GLY A 416 -26.34 -7.04 21.79
C GLY A 416 -25.04 -6.49 22.37
N GLU A 417 -23.97 -6.32 21.58
CA GLU A 417 -22.75 -5.64 22.00
C GLU A 417 -22.73 -4.18 21.50
N PRO A 418 -22.24 -3.22 22.30
CA PRO A 418 -22.07 -1.85 21.83
C PRO A 418 -21.08 -1.84 20.67
N ALA A 419 -21.50 -1.32 19.51
CA ALA A 419 -20.62 -1.18 18.36
C ALA A 419 -19.45 -0.25 18.72
N ALA A 420 -18.25 -0.81 18.84
CA ALA A 420 -17.02 -0.03 18.73
C ALA A 420 -17.00 0.65 17.35
N ASN A 421 -16.28 1.76 17.18
CA ASN A 421 -16.20 2.48 15.89
C ASN A 421 -17.38 3.39 15.50
N ALA A 422 -18.03 3.99 16.50
CA ALA A 422 -18.87 5.17 16.35
C ALA A 422 -18.25 6.34 17.15
N ALA A 423 -18.16 7.53 16.54
CA ALA A 423 -17.74 8.75 17.23
C ALA A 423 -18.90 9.74 17.21
N THR A 424 -19.56 9.92 18.37
CA THR A 424 -20.69 10.85 18.52
C THR A 424 -20.89 11.37 19.94
N PRO A 425 -21.43 12.60 20.09
CA PRO A 425 -22.15 13.02 21.29
C PRO A 425 -23.54 12.35 21.36
N GLY A 426 -23.73 11.37 22.26
CA GLY A 426 -25.02 10.97 22.88
C GLY A 426 -26.10 10.29 22.02
N ALA A 427 -26.58 10.90 20.94
CA ALA A 427 -27.86 10.54 20.31
C ALA A 427 -27.82 9.27 19.42
N LEU A 428 -26.66 8.95 18.85
CA LEU A 428 -26.52 7.86 17.88
C LEU A 428 -26.43 6.46 18.52
N GLY A 429 -25.98 6.38 19.78
CA GLY A 429 -25.88 5.12 20.51
C GLY A 429 -27.25 4.44 20.74
N ALA A 430 -28.30 5.22 21.00
CA ALA A 430 -29.66 4.70 21.13
C ALA A 430 -30.23 4.19 19.78
N LEU A 431 -29.80 4.80 18.68
CA LEU A 431 -30.19 4.40 17.33
C LEU A 431 -29.49 3.12 16.90
N LEU A 432 -28.21 2.95 17.26
CA LEU A 432 -27.46 1.71 17.06
C LEU A 432 -28.06 0.53 17.86
N ALA A 433 -28.49 0.78 19.10
CA ALA A 433 -29.18 -0.23 19.90
C ALA A 433 -30.49 -0.71 19.24
N ARG A 434 -31.24 0.19 18.60
CA ARG A 434 -32.45 -0.13 17.83
C ARG A 434 -32.18 -0.88 16.54
N ILE A 435 -31.05 -0.60 15.88
CA ILE A 435 -30.61 -1.31 14.67
C ILE A 435 -30.18 -2.75 14.96
N GLY A 436 -29.62 -2.98 16.16
CA GLY A 436 -29.19 -4.30 16.64
C GLY A 436 -30.33 -5.26 17.04
N GLU A 437 -31.60 -4.84 16.99
CA GLU A 437 -32.76 -5.72 17.20
C GLU A 437 -32.91 -6.68 16.00
N ARG A 438 -32.18 -7.81 16.05
CA ARG A 438 -32.31 -8.88 15.07
C ARG A 438 -33.76 -9.38 15.02
N PRO A 439 -34.40 -9.48 13.84
CA PRO A 439 -35.37 -10.54 13.65
C PRO A 439 -34.61 -11.87 13.74
N GLU A 440 -35.04 -12.80 14.60
CA GLU A 440 -34.45 -14.15 14.69
C GLU A 440 -34.38 -14.76 13.27
N LEU A 441 -33.17 -14.93 12.75
CA LEU A 441 -32.98 -15.60 11.47
C LEU A 441 -33.22 -17.11 11.71
N PRO A 442 -34.07 -17.76 10.91
CA PRO A 442 -34.29 -19.20 11.04
C PRO A 442 -32.96 -19.97 10.98
N ALA A 443 -32.76 -20.92 11.89
CA ALA A 443 -31.53 -21.72 11.96
C ALA A 443 -31.22 -22.51 10.66
N LYS A 444 -32.22 -22.71 9.80
CA LYS A 444 -32.13 -23.47 8.54
C LYS A 444 -32.13 -22.59 7.28
N LEU A 445 -31.52 -21.42 7.29
CA LEU A 445 -31.28 -20.67 6.05
C LEU A 445 -30.10 -21.27 5.27
N SER A 446 -30.16 -21.24 3.95
CA SER A 446 -28.98 -21.44 3.11
C SER A 446 -27.98 -20.29 3.27
N ALA A 447 -26.72 -20.49 2.88
CA ALA A 447 -25.72 -19.40 2.87
C ALA A 447 -26.17 -18.23 1.98
N ARG A 448 -26.78 -18.55 0.84
CA ARG A 448 -27.38 -17.61 -0.12
C ARG A 448 -28.45 -16.73 0.51
N GLU A 449 -29.42 -17.34 1.20
CA GLU A 449 -30.51 -16.60 1.84
C GLU A 449 -30.02 -15.74 3.01
N ARG A 450 -29.00 -16.20 3.74
CA ARG A 450 -28.35 -15.39 4.77
C ARG A 450 -27.74 -14.15 4.15
N ALA A 451 -26.89 -14.28 3.13
CA ALA A 451 -26.21 -13.16 2.49
C ALA A 451 -27.19 -12.10 1.97
N VAL A 452 -28.26 -12.51 1.27
CA VAL A 452 -29.32 -11.59 0.80
C VAL A 452 -29.98 -10.83 1.96
N ARG A 453 -30.31 -11.53 3.06
CA ARG A 453 -30.94 -10.88 4.22
C ARG A 453 -29.98 -9.93 4.93
N SER A 454 -28.70 -10.28 5.04
CA SER A 454 -27.66 -9.42 5.61
C SER A 454 -27.50 -8.13 4.83
N ALA A 455 -27.34 -8.24 3.51
CA ALA A 455 -27.18 -7.11 2.60
C ALA A 455 -28.35 -6.12 2.70
N ARG A 456 -29.59 -6.64 2.66
CA ARG A 456 -30.81 -5.83 2.82
C ARG A 456 -30.89 -5.15 4.20
N ALA A 457 -30.48 -5.85 5.25
CA ALA A 457 -30.48 -5.30 6.59
C ALA A 457 -29.47 -4.15 6.72
N LEU A 458 -28.25 -4.30 6.18
CA LEU A 458 -27.22 -3.25 6.22
C LEU A 458 -27.71 -1.96 5.55
N ASP A 459 -28.29 -2.04 4.35
CA ASP A 459 -28.79 -0.87 3.63
C ASP A 459 -29.96 -0.19 4.37
N ARG A 460 -30.89 -0.99 4.94
CA ARG A 460 -31.98 -0.44 5.76
C ARG A 460 -31.47 0.28 6.99
N SER A 461 -30.48 -0.29 7.67
CA SER A 461 -29.85 0.31 8.84
C SER A 461 -29.18 1.63 8.48
N ALA A 462 -28.37 1.66 7.42
CA ALA A 462 -27.73 2.87 6.95
C ALA A 462 -28.75 3.97 6.59
N ALA A 463 -29.84 3.62 5.89
CA ALA A 463 -30.88 4.59 5.55
C ALA A 463 -31.64 5.10 6.77
N ALA A 464 -31.95 4.23 7.72
CA ALA A 464 -32.64 4.61 8.97
C ALA A 464 -31.78 5.57 9.79
N VAL A 465 -30.46 5.34 9.86
CA VAL A 465 -29.51 6.25 10.50
C VAL A 465 -29.46 7.59 9.78
N GLY A 466 -29.28 7.58 8.47
CA GLY A 466 -29.22 8.81 7.67
C GLY A 466 -30.48 9.66 7.83
N ALA A 467 -31.66 9.04 7.79
CA ALA A 467 -32.93 9.74 7.99
C ALA A 467 -33.06 10.30 9.42
N ALA A 468 -32.68 9.54 10.44
CA ALA A 468 -32.74 10.01 11.83
C ALA A 468 -31.78 11.18 12.10
N LEU A 469 -30.61 11.21 11.46
CA LEU A 469 -29.69 12.34 11.54
C LEU A 469 -30.29 13.60 10.91
N LEU A 470 -31.02 13.46 9.79
CA LEU A 470 -31.70 14.57 9.11
C LEU A 470 -32.95 15.05 9.85
N ASP A 471 -33.71 14.15 10.49
CA ASP A 471 -34.87 14.51 11.31
C ASP A 471 -34.49 14.97 12.73
N GLY A 472 -33.20 14.90 13.09
CA GLY A 472 -32.66 15.28 14.39
C GLY A 472 -32.67 16.80 14.65
N PRO A 473 -32.34 17.23 15.88
CA PRO A 473 -32.38 18.64 16.28
C PRO A 473 -31.30 19.50 15.60
N SER A 474 -30.29 18.88 14.98
CA SER A 474 -29.18 19.57 14.32
C SER A 474 -28.78 18.79 13.06
N PRO A 475 -29.59 18.87 11.99
CA PRO A 475 -29.34 18.11 10.77
C PRO A 475 -28.00 18.53 10.14
N PRO A 476 -27.22 17.56 9.64
CA PRO A 476 -25.96 17.85 8.97
C PRO A 476 -26.20 18.53 7.61
N ARG A 477 -25.42 19.58 7.33
CA ARG A 477 -25.38 20.22 6.01
C ARG A 477 -24.71 19.32 4.98
N TYR A 478 -23.78 18.45 5.41
CA TYR A 478 -23.18 17.43 4.56
C TYR A 478 -23.41 16.04 5.14
N LEU A 479 -24.14 15.18 4.43
CA LEU A 479 -24.36 13.80 4.83
C LEU A 479 -23.87 12.85 3.75
N GLN A 480 -23.01 11.91 4.12
CA GLN A 480 -22.62 10.77 3.29
C GLN A 480 -23.32 9.51 3.78
N VAL A 481 -23.95 8.76 2.88
CA VAL A 481 -24.55 7.44 3.17
C VAL A 481 -24.15 6.48 2.05
N ALA A 482 -23.75 5.25 2.40
CA ALA A 482 -23.48 4.23 1.40
C ALA A 482 -24.35 2.96 1.59
N PHE A 483 -24.79 2.40 0.49
CA PHE A 483 -25.47 1.11 0.39
C PHE A 483 -24.58 0.14 -0.38
N PHE A 484 -24.19 -0.96 0.26
CA PHE A 484 -23.35 -1.99 -0.35
C PHE A 484 -24.14 -3.26 -0.70
N GLY A 485 -25.42 -3.31 -0.31
CA GLY A 485 -26.24 -4.49 -0.50
C GLY A 485 -26.34 -4.96 -1.94
N PRO A 486 -26.53 -4.12 -2.97
CA PRO A 486 -26.67 -4.61 -4.35
C PRO A 486 -25.44 -5.38 -4.81
N ASN A 487 -24.23 -4.84 -4.58
CA ASN A 487 -22.98 -5.55 -4.89
C ASN A 487 -22.87 -6.89 -4.16
N ALA A 488 -23.18 -6.91 -2.86
CA ALA A 488 -23.21 -8.14 -2.07
C ALA A 488 -24.22 -9.17 -2.62
N LEU A 489 -25.37 -8.74 -3.13
CA LEU A 489 -26.34 -9.61 -3.81
C LEU A 489 -25.79 -10.13 -5.15
N HIS A 490 -25.13 -9.28 -5.96
CA HIS A 490 -24.52 -9.71 -7.22
C HIS A 490 -23.50 -10.83 -7.00
N ASP A 491 -22.67 -10.71 -5.97
CA ASP A 491 -21.70 -11.74 -5.59
C ASP A 491 -22.38 -13.00 -5.03
N ALA A 492 -23.23 -12.86 -4.01
CA ALA A 492 -23.86 -13.98 -3.33
C ALA A 492 -24.83 -14.80 -4.22
N LEU A 493 -25.34 -14.20 -5.30
CA LEU A 493 -26.28 -14.83 -6.22
C LEU A 493 -25.64 -15.18 -7.57
N ARG A 494 -24.32 -15.18 -7.68
CA ARG A 494 -23.59 -15.54 -8.90
C ARG A 494 -23.98 -16.94 -9.37
N VAL A 495 -24.26 -17.08 -10.67
CA VAL A 495 -24.63 -18.35 -11.30
C VAL A 495 -23.44 -18.86 -12.11
N GLU A 496 -22.81 -19.94 -11.64
CA GLU A 496 -21.62 -20.52 -12.29
C GLU A 496 -21.98 -21.54 -13.37
N ASP A 497 -23.06 -22.30 -13.16
CA ASP A 497 -23.42 -23.46 -14.00
C ASP A 497 -24.27 -23.10 -15.23
N GLY A 498 -24.52 -21.80 -15.46
CA GLY A 498 -25.39 -21.32 -16.55
C GLY A 498 -26.87 -21.71 -16.41
N SER A 499 -27.31 -22.11 -15.22
CA SER A 499 -28.71 -22.50 -14.96
C SER A 499 -29.68 -21.32 -15.16
N LEU A 500 -30.59 -21.45 -16.12
CA LEU A 500 -31.62 -20.45 -16.39
C LEU A 500 -32.57 -20.22 -15.20
N VAL A 501 -32.82 -21.26 -14.39
CA VAL A 501 -33.68 -21.13 -13.20
C VAL A 501 -32.97 -20.30 -12.14
N ALA A 502 -31.70 -20.61 -11.86
CA ALA A 502 -30.90 -19.85 -10.89
C ALA A 502 -30.71 -18.39 -11.34
N GLU A 503 -30.56 -18.16 -12.64
CA GLU A 503 -30.45 -16.82 -13.22
C GLU A 503 -31.75 -16.02 -13.08
N ARG A 504 -32.91 -16.66 -13.31
CA ARG A 504 -34.22 -16.03 -13.05
C ARG A 504 -34.41 -15.66 -11.57
N GLU A 505 -34.02 -16.55 -10.66
CA GLU A 505 -34.07 -16.26 -9.22
C GLU A 505 -33.14 -15.11 -8.82
N ARG A 506 -31.92 -15.07 -9.40
CA ARG A 506 -30.96 -13.98 -9.20
C ARG A 506 -31.56 -12.65 -9.63
N VAL A 507 -32.09 -12.59 -10.85
CA VAL A 507 -32.71 -11.37 -11.39
C VAL A 507 -33.92 -10.95 -10.55
N ALA A 508 -34.79 -11.88 -10.16
CA ALA A 508 -35.95 -11.57 -9.31
C ALA A 508 -35.55 -11.00 -7.95
N ALA A 509 -34.50 -11.54 -7.32
CA ALA A 509 -33.97 -11.03 -6.05
C ALA A 509 -33.36 -9.63 -6.20
N LEU A 510 -32.63 -9.37 -7.29
CA LEU A 510 -32.06 -8.04 -7.59
C LEU A 510 -33.16 -7.01 -7.82
N ILE A 511 -34.20 -7.33 -8.62
CA ILE A 511 -35.35 -6.45 -8.85
C ILE A 511 -36.05 -6.11 -7.52
N ALA A 512 -36.28 -7.12 -6.67
CA ALA A 512 -36.90 -6.91 -5.37
C ALA A 512 -36.03 -6.01 -4.45
N HIS A 513 -34.70 -6.12 -4.53
CA HIS A 513 -33.80 -5.25 -3.80
C HIS A 513 -33.81 -3.82 -4.35
N TYR A 514 -33.80 -3.65 -5.68
CA TYR A 514 -33.86 -2.34 -6.32
C TYR A 514 -35.15 -1.58 -5.95
N ALA A 515 -36.28 -2.28 -5.87
CA ALA A 515 -37.53 -1.70 -5.37
C ALA A 515 -37.45 -1.25 -3.89
N GLU A 516 -36.73 -1.99 -3.05
CA GLU A 516 -36.48 -1.57 -1.66
C GLU A 516 -35.55 -0.34 -1.60
N LEU A 517 -34.49 -0.31 -2.42
CA LEU A 517 -33.60 0.84 -2.54
C LEU A 517 -34.33 2.10 -2.98
N ASP A 518 -35.28 1.99 -3.93
CA ASP A 518 -36.13 3.11 -4.35
C ASP A 518 -36.91 3.68 -3.16
N GLY A 519 -37.55 2.82 -2.35
CA GLY A 519 -38.24 3.23 -1.13
C GLY A 519 -37.31 3.85 -0.08
N LEU A 520 -36.08 3.36 0.05
CA LEU A 520 -35.06 3.93 0.94
C LEU A 520 -34.61 5.33 0.46
N LEU A 521 -34.37 5.48 -0.85
CA LEU A 521 -34.06 6.75 -1.51
C LEU A 521 -35.17 7.78 -1.27
N GLY A 522 -36.44 7.40 -1.46
CA GLY A 522 -37.58 8.28 -1.21
C GLY A 522 -37.63 8.79 0.22
N ARG A 523 -37.40 7.91 1.21
CA ARG A 523 -37.35 8.28 2.64
C ARG A 523 -36.22 9.25 2.94
N LEU A 524 -35.00 8.96 2.49
CA LEU A 524 -33.84 9.83 2.70
C LEU A 524 -34.02 11.19 2.04
N ARG A 525 -34.50 11.21 0.80
CA ARG A 525 -34.79 12.45 0.07
C ARG A 525 -35.85 13.29 0.77
N ALA A 526 -36.93 12.66 1.27
CA ALA A 526 -37.97 13.38 1.99
C ALA A 526 -37.45 13.98 3.31
N ALA A 527 -36.62 13.25 4.06
CA ALA A 527 -35.97 13.78 5.26
C ALA A 527 -35.02 14.94 4.94
N LEU A 528 -34.24 14.81 3.87
CA LEU A 528 -33.32 15.84 3.40
C LEU A 528 -34.05 17.14 3.08
N LEU A 529 -35.12 17.07 2.28
CA LEU A 529 -35.85 18.27 1.86
C LEU A 529 -36.67 18.91 2.99
N ARG A 530 -37.08 18.14 4.01
CA ARG A 530 -37.66 18.69 5.25
C ARG A 530 -36.63 19.49 6.05
N ALA A 531 -35.42 18.95 6.20
CA ALA A 531 -34.34 19.60 6.93
C ALA A 531 -33.76 20.80 6.17
N HIS A 532 -33.64 20.66 4.84
CA HIS A 532 -32.95 21.58 3.95
C HIS A 532 -33.69 21.68 2.60
N PRO A 533 -34.65 22.61 2.44
CA PRO A 533 -35.46 22.71 1.22
C PRO A 533 -34.67 22.97 -0.06
N GLU A 534 -33.50 23.62 0.04
CA GLU A 534 -32.59 23.88 -1.08
C GLU A 534 -31.40 22.90 -1.12
N ALA A 535 -31.52 21.73 -0.51
CA ALA A 535 -30.46 20.74 -0.57
C ALA A 535 -30.30 20.13 -1.96
N VAL A 536 -29.09 19.68 -2.23
CA VAL A 536 -28.74 18.87 -3.39
C VAL A 536 -28.60 17.41 -2.95
N LEU A 537 -29.35 16.53 -3.60
CA LEU A 537 -29.16 15.09 -3.52
C LEU A 537 -28.26 14.65 -4.67
N CYS A 538 -27.12 14.07 -4.34
CA CYS A 538 -26.23 13.41 -5.29
C CYS A 538 -26.29 11.90 -5.06
N VAL A 539 -26.84 11.15 -6.00
CA VAL A 539 -26.80 9.68 -5.98
C VAL A 539 -25.71 9.20 -6.92
N VAL A 540 -24.85 8.32 -6.44
CA VAL A 540 -23.75 7.71 -7.20
C VAL A 540 -23.97 6.20 -7.25
N GLY A 541 -24.18 5.66 -8.45
CA GLY A 541 -24.28 4.22 -8.69
C GLY A 541 -22.96 3.68 -9.23
N ALA A 542 -22.35 2.77 -8.48
CA ALA A 542 -21.20 2.01 -8.95
C ALA A 542 -21.67 0.73 -9.66
N PRO A 543 -21.02 0.31 -10.75
CA PRO A 543 -21.33 -0.97 -11.38
C PRO A 543 -20.91 -2.12 -10.44
N PRO A 544 -21.51 -3.32 -10.61
CA PRO A 544 -21.21 -4.45 -9.76
C PRO A 544 -19.76 -4.90 -9.92
N THR A 545 -19.26 -5.51 -8.85
CA THR A 545 -17.96 -6.15 -8.82
C THR A 545 -18.02 -7.44 -9.61
N LEU A 546 -17.14 -7.54 -10.60
CA LEU A 546 -16.94 -8.70 -11.43
C LEU A 546 -15.81 -9.55 -10.86
N GLY A 547 -16.07 -10.81 -10.56
CA GLY A 547 -15.01 -11.74 -10.18
C GLY A 547 -14.21 -12.20 -11.40
N THR A 548 -12.94 -11.81 -11.49
CA THR A 548 -12.02 -12.20 -12.56
C THR A 548 -10.92 -13.14 -12.03
N PRO A 549 -10.19 -13.88 -12.90
CA PRO A 549 -9.04 -14.70 -12.46
C PRO A 549 -7.94 -13.89 -11.76
N GLU A 550 -7.87 -12.58 -12.02
CA GLU A 550 -6.90 -11.65 -11.44
C GLU A 550 -7.45 -10.98 -10.16
N GLY A 551 -8.64 -11.36 -9.70
CA GLY A 551 -9.32 -10.82 -8.52
C GLY A 551 -10.57 -9.98 -8.84
N PRO A 552 -11.25 -9.43 -7.81
CA PRO A 552 -12.44 -8.60 -7.98
C PRO A 552 -12.13 -7.29 -8.72
N ARG A 553 -12.93 -6.98 -9.75
CA ARG A 553 -12.82 -5.73 -10.53
C ARG A 553 -14.14 -5.01 -10.55
N ILE A 554 -14.11 -3.68 -10.51
CA ILE A 554 -15.32 -2.90 -10.76
C ILE A 554 -15.68 -2.98 -12.24
N GLY A 555 -16.97 -3.13 -12.57
CA GLY A 555 -17.44 -3.02 -13.95
C GLY A 555 -17.14 -1.64 -14.55
N ALA A 556 -17.24 -1.52 -15.88
CA ALA A 556 -17.17 -0.22 -16.54
C ALA A 556 -18.48 0.56 -16.33
N GLY A 557 -18.42 1.90 -16.36
CA GLY A 557 -19.61 2.73 -16.51
C GLY A 557 -20.41 3.05 -15.24
N GLY A 558 -19.74 3.54 -14.19
CA GLY A 558 -20.45 4.18 -13.07
C GLY A 558 -21.25 5.41 -13.49
N TRP A 559 -22.18 5.85 -12.66
CA TRP A 559 -23.04 6.99 -12.95
C TRP A 559 -23.36 7.79 -11.70
N CYS A 560 -23.77 9.02 -11.88
CA CYS A 560 -24.35 9.81 -10.81
C CYS A 560 -25.48 10.70 -11.30
N VAL A 561 -26.33 11.15 -10.40
CA VAL A 561 -27.38 12.12 -10.67
C VAL A 561 -27.43 13.15 -9.56
N PHE A 562 -27.49 14.43 -9.95
CA PHE A 562 -27.65 15.55 -9.03
C PHE A 562 -29.06 16.12 -9.16
N ALA A 563 -29.79 16.21 -8.05
CA ALA A 563 -31.12 16.79 -8.02
C ALA A 563 -31.25 17.81 -6.87
N GLY A 564 -31.87 18.94 -7.15
CA GLY A 564 -32.00 20.06 -6.22
C GLY A 564 -32.62 21.29 -6.88
N THR A 565 -32.97 22.30 -6.09
CA THR A 565 -33.54 23.55 -6.59
C THR A 565 -32.46 24.41 -7.26
N GLY A 566 -32.81 25.06 -8.37
CA GLY A 566 -31.87 25.93 -9.11
C GLY A 566 -30.99 25.23 -10.15
N LEU A 567 -31.27 23.95 -10.47
CA LEU A 567 -30.67 23.29 -11.61
C LEU A 567 -31.21 23.88 -12.92
N ALA A 568 -30.33 24.34 -13.81
CA ALA A 568 -30.70 24.80 -15.13
C ALA A 568 -31.28 23.64 -15.98
N GLU A 569 -32.24 23.92 -16.86
CA GLU A 569 -32.83 22.86 -17.71
C GLU A 569 -31.79 22.21 -18.62
N GLU A 570 -30.80 22.97 -19.10
CA GLU A 570 -29.69 22.48 -19.91
C GLU A 570 -28.81 21.49 -19.13
N ALA A 571 -28.72 21.66 -17.80
CA ALA A 571 -27.97 20.76 -16.94
C ALA A 571 -28.60 19.37 -16.81
N ARG A 572 -29.92 19.24 -17.06
CA ARG A 572 -30.65 17.95 -17.01
C ARG A 572 -30.29 17.00 -18.15
N ARG A 573 -29.61 17.47 -19.19
CA ARG A 573 -29.19 16.60 -20.31
C ARG A 573 -28.11 15.61 -19.84
N PRO A 574 -28.22 14.32 -20.21
CA PRO A 574 -27.19 13.34 -19.93
C PRO A 574 -25.82 13.79 -20.44
N ARG A 575 -24.79 13.65 -19.62
CA ARG A 575 -23.42 14.06 -19.94
C ARG A 575 -22.38 13.08 -19.40
N GLU A 576 -21.14 13.22 -19.85
CA GLU A 576 -20.01 12.55 -19.22
C GLU A 576 -19.37 13.46 -18.16
N LEU A 577 -18.89 12.86 -17.09
CA LEU A 577 -18.24 13.53 -15.96
C LEU A 577 -17.00 12.74 -15.58
N ALA A 578 -15.83 13.37 -15.44
CA ALA A 578 -14.68 12.64 -14.93
C ALA A 578 -14.94 12.27 -13.47
N ARG A 579 -14.62 11.04 -13.07
CA ARG A 579 -14.87 10.56 -11.71
C ARG A 579 -14.32 11.49 -10.61
N LEU A 580 -13.13 12.04 -10.85
CA LEU A 580 -12.45 12.92 -9.89
C LEU A 580 -13.02 14.34 -9.85
N ASP A 581 -13.91 14.72 -10.77
CA ASP A 581 -14.64 16.00 -10.75
C ASP A 581 -15.77 16.01 -9.72
N LEU A 582 -16.19 14.84 -9.22
CA LEU A 582 -17.27 14.73 -8.24
C LEU A 582 -16.91 15.46 -6.93
N ALA A 583 -15.77 15.12 -6.34
CA ALA A 583 -15.33 15.72 -5.07
C ALA A 583 -15.20 17.26 -5.12
N PRO A 584 -14.49 17.88 -6.10
CA PRO A 584 -14.43 19.33 -6.20
C PRO A 584 -15.80 19.97 -6.49
N THR A 585 -16.70 19.31 -7.23
CA THR A 585 -18.07 19.79 -7.43
C THR A 585 -18.86 19.80 -6.12
N LEU A 586 -18.80 18.72 -5.32
CA LEU A 586 -19.46 18.64 -4.03
C LEU A 586 -18.89 19.64 -3.01
N LEU A 587 -17.58 19.84 -2.98
CA LEU A 587 -16.95 20.85 -2.12
C LEU A 587 -17.44 22.25 -2.45
N ARG A 588 -17.58 22.56 -3.75
CA ARG A 588 -18.11 23.85 -4.20
C ARG A 588 -19.57 24.01 -3.80
N LEU A 589 -20.39 22.97 -3.93
CA LEU A 589 -21.77 22.98 -3.45
C LEU A 589 -21.89 23.25 -1.95
N LEU A 590 -20.94 22.76 -1.14
CA LEU A 590 -20.86 23.01 0.30
C LEU A 590 -20.27 24.39 0.66
N GLY A 591 -19.86 25.19 -0.32
CA GLY A 591 -19.27 26.51 -0.12
C GLY A 591 -17.78 26.51 0.17
N CYS A 592 -17.12 25.35 0.07
CA CYS A 592 -15.67 25.21 0.20
C CYS A 592 -14.97 25.58 -1.12
N PRO A 593 -13.72 26.09 -1.06
CA PRO A 593 -12.86 26.19 -2.24
C PRO A 593 -12.40 24.79 -2.68
N VAL A 594 -11.57 24.74 -3.73
CA VAL A 594 -10.92 23.50 -4.20
C VAL A 594 -9.41 23.68 -4.08
N SER A 595 -8.71 22.66 -3.60
CA SER A 595 -7.24 22.66 -3.53
C SER A 595 -6.64 22.54 -4.94
N GLU A 596 -5.57 23.28 -5.23
CA GLU A 596 -4.73 23.12 -6.44
C GLU A 596 -4.21 21.69 -6.62
N GLU A 597 -4.06 20.94 -5.53
CA GLU A 597 -3.62 19.54 -5.57
C GLU A 597 -4.66 18.59 -6.15
N MET A 598 -5.96 18.94 -6.08
CA MET A 598 -7.02 18.09 -6.58
C MET A 598 -6.99 18.07 -8.12
N PRO A 599 -6.85 16.87 -8.73
CA PRO A 599 -6.77 16.75 -10.18
C PRO A 599 -8.09 17.08 -10.89
N GLY A 600 -9.22 16.85 -10.22
CA GLY A 600 -10.55 17.16 -10.76
C GLY A 600 -10.88 18.65 -10.76
N GLN A 601 -11.90 19.00 -11.53
CA GLN A 601 -12.42 20.37 -11.64
C GLN A 601 -13.91 20.42 -11.25
N PRO A 602 -14.39 21.50 -10.63
CA PRO A 602 -15.82 21.72 -10.44
C PRO A 602 -16.56 21.84 -11.77
N VAL A 603 -17.73 21.21 -11.87
CA VAL A 603 -18.59 21.33 -13.05
C VAL A 603 -19.64 22.42 -12.85
N ALA A 604 -19.49 23.51 -13.59
CA ALA A 604 -20.28 24.74 -13.43
C ALA A 604 -21.79 24.52 -13.54
N GLU A 605 -22.23 23.64 -14.44
CA GLU A 605 -23.65 23.33 -14.67
C GLU A 605 -24.30 22.59 -13.51
N LEU A 606 -23.48 21.97 -12.65
CA LEU A 606 -23.91 21.26 -11.45
C LEU A 606 -23.81 22.12 -10.20
N LEU A 607 -23.51 23.43 -10.32
CA LEU A 607 -23.30 24.30 -9.16
C LEU A 607 -24.57 24.99 -8.63
N PHE A 608 -25.78 24.71 -9.10
CA PHE A 608 -27.07 25.18 -8.53
C PHE A 608 -27.08 26.65 -8.04
N GLY A 609 -26.52 27.58 -8.84
CA GLY A 609 -26.43 29.00 -8.52
C GLY A 609 -25.31 29.41 -7.54
N VAL A 610 -24.37 28.50 -7.24
CA VAL A 610 -23.23 28.75 -6.36
C VAL A 610 -22.14 29.56 -7.09
N PRO A 611 -21.70 30.70 -6.55
CA PRO A 611 -20.71 31.58 -7.21
C PRO A 611 -19.33 30.95 -7.24
N ALA A 612 -18.56 31.24 -8.31
CA ALA A 612 -17.15 30.86 -8.46
C ALA A 612 -16.31 31.28 -7.23
N ARG A 613 -15.34 30.46 -6.85
CA ARG A 613 -14.37 30.77 -5.78
C ARG A 613 -12.97 30.47 -6.26
N GLU A 614 -12.01 31.21 -5.73
CA GLU A 614 -10.60 30.95 -5.95
C GLU A 614 -10.21 29.59 -5.36
N ARG A 615 -9.22 28.95 -6.00
CA ARG A 615 -8.60 27.74 -5.48
C ARG A 615 -7.65 28.12 -4.34
N ILE A 616 -7.47 27.19 -3.42
CA ILE A 616 -6.45 27.30 -2.36
C ILE A 616 -5.28 26.38 -2.70
N SER A 617 -4.12 26.64 -2.12
CA SER A 617 -2.94 25.80 -2.31
C SER A 617 -3.14 24.37 -1.77
N SER A 618 -3.72 24.22 -0.57
CA SER A 618 -3.85 22.93 0.12
C SER A 618 -4.86 22.92 1.27
N PHE A 619 -5.50 21.78 1.48
CA PHE A 619 -6.30 21.52 2.68
C PHE A 619 -5.46 21.05 3.88
N GLY A 620 -4.18 20.75 3.67
CA GLY A 620 -3.27 20.19 4.65
C GLY A 620 -3.41 18.67 4.84
N PRO A 621 -2.54 18.06 5.67
CA PRO A 621 -2.54 16.62 5.91
C PRO A 621 -3.84 16.12 6.57
N PRO A 622 -4.29 14.87 6.28
CA PRO A 622 -5.34 14.22 7.06
C PRO A 622 -5.00 14.18 8.54
N ALA A 623 -6.05 14.21 9.36
CA ALA A 623 -5.89 14.12 10.80
C ALA A 623 -5.44 12.71 11.18
N LEU A 624 -4.53 12.61 12.15
CA LEU A 624 -4.03 11.32 12.62
C LEU A 624 -5.17 10.51 13.23
N ARG A 625 -5.32 9.28 12.76
CA ARG A 625 -6.26 8.29 13.30
C ARG A 625 -5.48 7.18 14.00
N PRO A 626 -6.08 6.51 15.00
CA PRO A 626 -5.49 5.28 15.51
C PRO A 626 -5.44 4.23 14.41
N LEU A 627 -4.50 3.29 14.53
CA LEU A 627 -4.49 2.10 13.67
C LEU A 627 -5.48 1.07 14.23
N PRO A 628 -6.16 0.28 13.37
CA PRO A 628 -7.08 -0.76 13.80
C PRO A 628 -6.38 -1.82 14.68
N THR A 629 -7.17 -2.41 15.58
CA THR A 629 -6.76 -3.60 16.33
C THR A 629 -6.82 -4.86 15.47
N VAL A 630 -6.17 -5.95 15.92
CA VAL A 630 -6.20 -7.25 15.21
C VAL A 630 -7.63 -7.81 15.10
N GLU A 631 -8.48 -7.53 16.08
CA GLU A 631 -9.89 -7.96 16.04
C GLU A 631 -10.68 -7.15 15.00
N GLU A 632 -10.48 -5.83 14.95
CA GLU A 632 -11.10 -4.98 13.95
C GLU A 632 -10.63 -5.30 12.53
N ASP A 633 -9.35 -5.65 12.36
CA ASP A 633 -8.83 -6.14 11.08
C ASP A 633 -9.56 -7.42 10.63
N ARG A 634 -9.84 -8.34 11.56
CA ARG A 634 -10.58 -9.57 11.25
C ARG A 634 -12.01 -9.25 10.80
N ASP A 635 -12.69 -8.39 11.55
CA ASP A 635 -14.06 -7.97 11.22
C ASP A 635 -14.12 -7.23 9.87
N ALA A 636 -13.11 -6.40 9.58
CA ALA A 636 -13.02 -5.68 8.30
C ALA A 636 -12.81 -6.65 7.13
N LEU A 637 -11.99 -7.69 7.30
CA LEU A 637 -11.83 -8.74 6.31
C LEU A 637 -13.13 -9.56 6.11
N GLU A 638 -13.86 -9.85 7.19
CA GLU A 638 -15.16 -10.51 7.10
C GLU A 638 -16.21 -9.65 6.37
N LEU A 639 -16.25 -8.35 6.67
CA LEU A 639 -17.09 -7.39 5.96
C LEU A 639 -16.73 -7.37 4.47
N MET A 640 -15.46 -7.22 4.11
CA MET A 640 -15.03 -7.19 2.70
C MET A 640 -15.39 -8.48 1.95
N ARG A 641 -15.26 -9.65 2.58
CA ARG A 641 -15.74 -10.92 2.00
C ARG A 641 -17.25 -10.91 1.81
N ALA A 642 -18.00 -10.47 2.81
CA ALA A 642 -19.47 -10.40 2.73
C ALA A 642 -19.96 -9.42 1.67
N LEU A 643 -19.16 -8.41 1.33
CA LEU A 643 -19.44 -7.45 0.26
C LEU A 643 -18.95 -7.89 -1.13
N GLY A 644 -18.23 -9.01 -1.26
CA GLY A 644 -17.70 -9.49 -2.54
C GLY A 644 -16.42 -8.80 -3.00
N TYR A 645 -15.60 -8.28 -2.07
CA TYR A 645 -14.33 -7.59 -2.37
C TYR A 645 -13.08 -8.44 -2.15
N LEU A 646 -13.21 -9.69 -1.72
CA LEU A 646 -12.10 -10.59 -1.39
C LEU A 646 -12.25 -11.98 -2.03
#